data_AF-H8ZEU4-F1
#
_entry.id   AF-H8ZEU4-F1
#
_cell.length_a   1.000
_cell.length_b   1.000
_cell.length_c   1.000
_cell.angle_alpha   90.00
_cell.angle_beta   90.00
_cell.angle_gamma   90.00
#
_symmetry.space_group_name_H-M   'P 1'
#
loop_
_entity.id
_entity.type
_entity.pdbx_description
1 polymer ?
#
loop_
_entity_poly.entity_id
_entity_poly.type
_entity_poly.pdbx_seq_one_letter_code
_entity_poly.pdbx_strand_id
1 'polypeptide(L)'
;MKTPGSNVWMGENSSVVHNESRDIILFFIKNRRQTFLESKKILEEPKTLEEFNRGFFLNTPRFLIQAYIFEFIDKLEDALEFTNAVHAMLCDALQQESQRENAENPQLDEDMFRRFFIPATTNKQLSSVGIIKSVQKIMEISLDFPFTDDVQPPKYIRMKSYIRKLDKFDPTYMQKYSNCVETAILSIFCSLIYNPEIKKYETDHIEGASKDFKEFFRKHSKPFKEMTYDMHMHWSKVVSDLPCSKIVYLKNGNELDTGILNMMKVISVVVGQDQESIDTLDELTECVEKGRNLGHGFDTNIKNYIRKTFESLARNRQLSIQFTELKRESAENGNKELFGSINLKYIKNKMESLFNIEMLKGHARASIITNSRAIETARLEQLINIRNKFFIKEDGFLDFLAKHYLNYKIQSIERKMSSIKAMSEEVNQIMKGGFKDIDRILLYWQLEANEYKFNLVLCFLLALMDEKLTTKHPAVRFTSNIIGSAPLDNNCVHKDMLASLVYIDAYTECYPNLDLPPERYAEITVYTSRSFTVFKWILLNKKSPKYFIKALIVFITSKYGEMAPYNPLKFEGLSKQIFRCLFIENTTEYADEVVELVKKSKFMGSYDINILRHSWLAYACEEKEDFPELIYSIYDSLEVTDHYSDLGSIQITDNYKKTNSVLRRMKKDLKNREGGKVKWKGIINFFNRRESKIRRLFRLNIKMFCC
;
A
#
# COMPACT_ATOMS: atom_id res chain seq x y z
N MET A 1 -19.90 -6.51 -11.63
CA MET A 1 -19.38 -5.38 -12.44
C MET A 1 -18.13 -5.89 -13.14
N LYS A 2 -18.06 -5.86 -14.48
CA LYS A 2 -16.82 -6.17 -15.21
C LYS A 2 -15.84 -5.02 -14.96
N THR A 3 -14.64 -5.35 -14.51
CA THR A 3 -13.58 -4.43 -14.08
C THR A 3 -13.07 -3.58 -15.25
N PRO A 4 -13.03 -2.24 -15.13
CA PRO A 4 -12.48 -1.35 -16.16
C PRO A 4 -10.96 -1.28 -16.15
N GLY A 5 -10.37 -1.06 -17.33
CA GLY A 5 -8.98 -0.60 -17.47
C GLY A 5 -7.98 -1.64 -17.99
N SER A 6 -7.88 -1.76 -19.32
CA SER A 6 -6.62 -1.96 -20.08
C SER A 6 -6.98 -2.27 -21.54
N ASN A 7 -7.02 -1.29 -22.44
CA ASN A 7 -7.07 -1.54 -23.88
C ASN A 7 -5.65 -1.36 -24.45
N VAL A 8 -5.18 -2.35 -25.21
CA VAL A 8 -3.95 -2.24 -26.01
C VAL A 8 -4.31 -2.33 -27.49
N TRP A 9 -3.69 -1.43 -28.25
CA TRP A 9 -3.52 -1.46 -29.69
C TRP A 9 -3.01 -2.82 -30.21
N MET A 10 -3.75 -3.43 -31.13
CA MET A 10 -3.29 -4.57 -31.94
C MET A 10 -3.36 -4.15 -33.41
N GLY A 11 -2.20 -4.12 -34.06
CA GLY A 11 -2.10 -3.87 -35.50
C GLY A 11 -2.57 -5.07 -36.32
N GLU A 12 -3.45 -4.73 -37.26
CA GLU A 12 -3.80 -5.36 -38.54
C GLU A 12 -4.97 -6.38 -38.59
N ASN A 13 -6.11 -5.82 -39.03
CA ASN A 13 -7.28 -6.44 -39.67
C ASN A 13 -8.08 -7.50 -38.90
N SER A 14 -8.42 -7.20 -37.65
CA SER A 14 -9.67 -7.66 -37.06
C SER A 14 -10.36 -6.50 -36.35
N SER A 15 -11.62 -6.23 -36.65
CA SER A 15 -12.43 -5.23 -35.95
C SER A 15 -12.51 -5.55 -34.47
N VAL A 16 -11.60 -4.97 -33.67
CA VAL A 16 -11.67 -5.03 -32.22
C VAL A 16 -12.91 -4.25 -31.81
N VAL A 17 -14.00 -4.96 -31.53
CA VAL A 17 -15.19 -4.32 -30.97
C VAL A 17 -14.80 -3.87 -29.57
N HIS A 18 -14.52 -2.58 -29.40
CA HIS A 18 -14.30 -1.92 -28.12
C HIS A 18 -15.60 -1.91 -27.30
N ASN A 19 -16.12 -3.08 -26.91
CA ASN A 19 -17.42 -3.22 -26.27
C ASN A 19 -17.51 -2.33 -25.02
N GLU A 20 -16.42 -2.21 -24.24
CA GLU A 20 -16.37 -1.35 -23.06
C GLU A 20 -16.39 0.14 -23.41
N SER A 21 -15.55 0.59 -24.33
CA SER A 21 -15.57 1.99 -24.79
C SER A 21 -16.90 2.36 -25.41
N ARG A 22 -17.49 1.42 -26.17
CA ARG A 22 -18.83 1.55 -26.72
C ARG A 22 -19.86 1.66 -25.61
N ASP A 23 -19.80 0.83 -24.58
CA ASP A 23 -20.73 0.84 -23.45
C ASP A 23 -20.61 2.15 -22.65
N ILE A 24 -19.42 2.68 -22.45
CA ILE A 24 -19.18 3.98 -21.79
C ILE A 24 -19.75 5.12 -22.64
N ILE A 25 -19.44 5.15 -23.93
CA ILE A 25 -19.98 6.15 -24.87
C ILE A 25 -21.51 6.06 -24.91
N LEU A 26 -22.07 4.86 -25.04
CA LEU A 26 -23.52 4.62 -25.01
C LEU A 26 -24.13 5.01 -23.67
N PHE A 27 -23.42 4.82 -22.55
CA PHE A 27 -23.86 5.26 -21.24
C PHE A 27 -24.01 6.78 -21.20
N PHE A 28 -23.00 7.54 -21.65
CA PHE A 28 -23.11 9.00 -21.70
C PHE A 28 -24.19 9.47 -22.68
N ILE A 29 -24.28 8.86 -23.86
CA ILE A 29 -25.34 9.15 -24.84
C ILE A 29 -26.72 8.89 -24.23
N LYS A 30 -26.94 7.72 -23.61
CA LYS A 30 -28.22 7.34 -23.00
C LYS A 30 -28.62 8.30 -21.90
N ASN A 31 -27.67 8.79 -21.12
CA ASN A 31 -27.93 9.64 -19.97
C ASN A 31 -27.86 11.15 -20.26
N ARG A 32 -27.56 11.58 -21.50
CA ARG A 32 -27.33 12.99 -21.86
C ARG A 32 -28.47 13.98 -21.56
N ARG A 33 -29.69 13.50 -21.34
CA ARG A 33 -30.90 14.31 -21.06
C ARG A 33 -31.54 14.00 -19.70
N GLN A 34 -30.79 13.42 -18.76
CA GLN A 34 -31.33 13.11 -17.44
C GLN A 34 -31.53 14.40 -16.63
N THR A 35 -32.66 14.52 -15.93
CA THR A 35 -33.06 15.74 -15.20
C THR A 35 -32.08 16.15 -14.10
N PHE A 36 -31.31 15.21 -13.54
CA PHE A 36 -30.25 15.54 -12.57
C PHE A 36 -29.08 16.30 -13.22
N LEU A 37 -28.85 16.13 -14.53
CA LEU A 37 -27.90 16.93 -15.31
C LEU A 37 -28.44 18.36 -15.53
N GLU A 38 -29.76 18.53 -15.64
CA GLU A 38 -30.40 19.83 -15.82
C GLU A 38 -30.48 20.66 -14.53
N SER A 39 -30.24 20.04 -13.36
CA SER A 39 -30.08 20.77 -12.11
C SER A 39 -28.79 21.60 -12.18
N LYS A 40 -28.95 22.89 -12.48
CA LYS A 40 -27.93 23.89 -12.88
C LYS A 40 -26.65 24.02 -12.02
N LYS A 41 -26.45 23.24 -10.96
CA LYS A 41 -25.24 23.26 -10.12
C LYS A 41 -24.33 22.02 -10.27
N ILE A 42 -24.81 20.91 -10.83
CA ILE A 42 -24.03 19.66 -10.91
C ILE A 42 -23.11 19.61 -12.15
N LEU A 43 -23.32 20.48 -13.13
CA LEU A 43 -22.55 20.51 -14.39
C LEU A 43 -21.53 21.65 -14.50
N GLU A 44 -21.46 22.54 -13.52
CA GLU A 44 -20.58 23.71 -13.58
C GLU A 44 -19.19 23.38 -12.99
N GLU A 45 -18.15 23.93 -13.61
CA GLU A 45 -16.83 23.96 -13.00
C GLU A 45 -16.88 24.77 -11.70
N PRO A 46 -16.11 24.38 -10.67
CA PRO A 46 -16.09 25.11 -9.42
C PRO A 46 -15.58 26.54 -9.67
N LYS A 47 -16.32 27.52 -9.16
CA LYS A 47 -16.01 28.95 -9.26
C LYS A 47 -15.23 29.44 -8.03
N THR A 48 -15.28 28.68 -6.95
CA THR A 48 -14.55 28.97 -5.72
C THR A 48 -13.73 27.76 -5.27
N LEU A 49 -12.70 28.03 -4.46
CA LEU A 49 -11.91 26.97 -3.83
C LEU A 49 -12.75 26.08 -2.90
N GLU A 50 -13.77 26.65 -2.26
CA GLU A 50 -14.70 25.90 -1.41
C GLU A 50 -15.48 24.88 -2.24
N GLU A 51 -16.06 25.29 -3.39
CA GLU A 51 -16.74 24.38 -4.31
C GLU A 51 -15.80 23.30 -4.86
N PHE A 52 -14.56 23.65 -5.19
CA PHE A 52 -13.55 22.69 -5.62
C PHE A 52 -13.29 21.63 -4.54
N ASN A 53 -13.09 22.05 -3.29
CA ASN A 53 -12.79 21.15 -2.17
C ASN A 53 -13.95 20.22 -1.79
N ARG A 54 -15.17 20.47 -2.27
CA ARG A 54 -16.30 19.54 -2.10
C ARG A 54 -16.25 18.34 -3.06
N GLY A 55 -15.48 18.43 -4.14
CA GLY A 55 -15.25 17.32 -5.08
C GLY A 55 -16.41 16.98 -6.01
N PHE A 56 -17.53 17.72 -5.99
CA PHE A 56 -18.70 17.43 -6.83
C PHE A 56 -18.41 17.44 -8.32
N PHE A 57 -17.42 18.23 -8.75
CA PHE A 57 -17.03 18.30 -10.15
C PHE A 57 -16.53 16.95 -10.69
N LEU A 58 -16.02 16.06 -9.82
CA LEU A 58 -15.54 14.72 -10.19
C LEU A 58 -16.65 13.84 -10.77
N ASN A 59 -17.90 14.10 -10.40
CA ASN A 59 -19.08 13.39 -10.90
C ASN A 59 -19.77 14.10 -12.07
N THR A 60 -19.20 15.20 -12.58
CA THR A 60 -19.73 15.85 -13.79
C THR A 60 -19.46 14.95 -15.01
N PRO A 61 -20.41 14.82 -15.96
CA PRO A 61 -20.15 14.16 -17.23
C PRO A 61 -18.94 14.72 -17.96
N ARG A 62 -18.74 16.05 -17.90
CA ARG A 62 -17.59 16.72 -18.52
C ARG A 62 -16.27 16.19 -17.97
N PHE A 63 -16.10 16.17 -16.65
CA PHE A 63 -14.88 15.67 -16.02
C PHE A 63 -14.68 14.18 -16.28
N LEU A 64 -15.73 13.37 -16.20
CA LEU A 64 -15.64 11.93 -16.45
C LEU A 64 -15.25 11.61 -17.92
N ILE A 65 -15.79 12.37 -18.89
CA ILE A 65 -15.41 12.24 -20.31
C ILE A 65 -13.96 12.67 -20.50
N GLN A 66 -13.54 13.80 -19.91
CA GLN A 66 -12.15 14.27 -19.98
C GLN A 66 -11.17 13.26 -19.37
N ALA A 67 -11.49 12.71 -18.20
CA ALA A 67 -10.71 11.67 -17.55
C ALA A 67 -10.63 10.41 -18.42
N TYR A 68 -11.75 9.99 -19.00
CA TYR A 68 -11.78 8.84 -19.90
C TYR A 68 -10.92 9.06 -21.16
N ILE A 69 -10.98 10.23 -21.78
CA ILE A 69 -10.14 10.56 -22.96
C ILE A 69 -8.66 10.57 -22.57
N PHE A 70 -8.33 11.15 -21.41
CA PHE A 70 -6.95 11.23 -20.91
C PHE A 70 -6.29 9.85 -20.78
N GLU A 71 -7.04 8.80 -20.41
CA GLU A 71 -6.54 7.41 -20.36
C GLU A 71 -6.08 6.85 -21.71
N PHE A 72 -6.38 7.50 -22.83
CA PHE A 72 -5.98 7.09 -24.18
C PHE A 72 -5.00 8.06 -24.85
N ILE A 73 -4.55 9.11 -24.14
CA ILE A 73 -3.59 10.08 -24.67
C ILE A 73 -2.27 9.89 -23.93
N ASP A 74 -1.36 9.13 -24.54
CA ASP A 74 -0.05 8.81 -23.95
C ASP A 74 1.08 9.72 -24.48
N LYS A 75 0.93 10.26 -25.70
CA LYS A 75 1.95 11.06 -26.37
C LYS A 75 1.41 12.37 -26.93
N LEU A 76 2.34 13.28 -27.24
CA LEU A 76 2.01 14.56 -27.84
C LEU A 76 1.30 14.39 -29.19
N GLU A 77 1.73 13.41 -29.97
CA GLU A 77 1.15 13.10 -31.28
C GLU A 77 -0.32 12.69 -31.14
N ASP A 78 -0.64 11.81 -30.18
CA ASP A 78 -2.02 11.36 -29.91
C ASP A 78 -2.91 12.56 -29.51
N ALA A 79 -2.38 13.45 -28.67
CA ALA A 79 -3.09 14.66 -28.26
C ALA A 79 -3.36 15.61 -29.42
N LEU A 80 -2.39 15.79 -30.32
CA LEU A 80 -2.52 16.61 -31.52
C LEU A 80 -3.53 16.03 -32.49
N GLU A 81 -3.47 14.71 -32.74
CA GLU A 81 -4.40 14.02 -33.63
C GLU A 81 -5.84 14.11 -33.09
N PHE A 82 -6.03 13.84 -31.80
CA PHE A 82 -7.33 14.00 -31.15
C PHE A 82 -7.86 15.44 -31.27
N THR A 83 -7.01 16.43 -30.99
CA THR A 83 -7.39 17.85 -31.08
C THR A 83 -7.80 18.24 -32.50
N ASN A 84 -7.04 17.81 -33.51
CA ASN A 84 -7.34 18.06 -34.92
C ASN A 84 -8.64 17.37 -35.37
N ALA A 85 -8.86 16.13 -34.94
CA ALA A 85 -10.09 15.40 -35.25
C ALA A 85 -11.32 16.09 -34.64
N VAL A 86 -11.25 16.50 -33.37
CA VAL A 86 -12.32 17.26 -32.70
C VAL A 86 -12.58 18.59 -33.42
N HIS A 87 -11.53 19.30 -33.81
CA HIS A 87 -11.65 20.54 -34.58
C HIS A 87 -12.36 20.31 -35.92
N ALA A 88 -11.93 19.32 -36.70
CA ALA A 88 -12.54 18.98 -37.99
C ALA A 88 -14.02 18.58 -37.84
N MET A 89 -14.34 17.73 -36.87
CA MET A 89 -15.72 17.33 -36.59
C MET A 89 -16.61 18.51 -36.18
N LEU A 90 -16.09 19.47 -35.42
CA LEU A 90 -16.82 20.68 -35.06
C LEU A 90 -17.05 21.58 -36.28
N CYS A 91 -16.05 21.75 -37.15
CA CYS A 91 -16.22 22.47 -38.42
C CYS A 91 -17.32 21.84 -39.28
N ASP A 92 -17.30 20.51 -39.44
CA ASP A 92 -18.28 19.78 -40.24
C ASP A 92 -19.69 19.90 -39.66
N ALA A 93 -19.84 19.79 -38.34
CA ALA A 93 -21.11 19.92 -37.66
C ALA A 93 -21.70 21.33 -37.82
N LEU A 94 -20.89 22.37 -37.63
CA LEU A 94 -21.30 23.76 -37.79
C LEU A 94 -21.73 24.06 -39.23
N GLN A 95 -20.96 23.59 -40.23
CA GLN A 95 -21.33 23.73 -41.64
C GLN A 95 -22.67 23.06 -41.96
N GLN A 96 -22.93 21.87 -41.42
CA GLN A 96 -24.21 21.18 -41.61
C GLN A 96 -25.38 21.91 -40.94
N GLU A 97 -25.16 22.52 -39.77
CA GLU A 97 -26.17 23.31 -39.07
C GLU A 97 -26.50 24.60 -39.85
N SER A 98 -25.49 25.33 -40.33
CA SER A 98 -25.66 26.55 -41.13
C SER A 98 -26.40 26.27 -42.45
N GLN A 99 -26.15 25.11 -43.07
CA GLN A 99 -26.88 24.65 -44.26
C GLN A 99 -28.35 24.31 -43.96
N ARG A 100 -28.67 23.85 -42.74
CA ARG A 100 -30.06 23.54 -42.34
C ARG A 100 -30.86 24.78 -41.95
N GLU A 101 -30.23 25.77 -41.34
CA GLU A 101 -30.89 26.99 -40.85
C GLU A 101 -30.90 28.13 -41.89
N ASN A 102 -30.31 27.94 -43.08
CA ASN A 102 -30.19 28.96 -44.14
C ASN A 102 -29.60 30.30 -43.64
N ALA A 103 -28.76 30.25 -42.60
CA ALA A 103 -28.06 31.40 -42.05
C ALA A 103 -26.77 30.94 -41.37
N GLU A 104 -25.65 31.54 -41.74
CA GLU A 104 -24.43 31.50 -40.94
C GLU A 104 -24.65 32.41 -39.71
N ASN A 105 -24.43 31.89 -38.50
CA ASN A 105 -24.42 32.68 -37.28
C ASN A 105 -23.01 32.67 -36.68
N PRO A 106 -22.12 33.56 -37.14
CA PRO A 106 -20.70 33.56 -36.76
C PRO A 106 -20.49 33.65 -35.25
N GLN A 107 -21.43 34.28 -34.55
CA GLN A 107 -21.37 34.45 -33.11
C GLN A 107 -21.67 33.16 -32.36
N LEU A 108 -22.58 32.32 -32.87
CA LEU A 108 -22.87 31.00 -32.31
C LEU A 108 -21.72 30.02 -32.56
N ASP A 109 -21.11 30.09 -33.74
CA ASP A 109 -19.93 29.31 -34.11
C ASP A 109 -18.74 29.68 -33.21
N GLU A 110 -18.48 30.98 -33.02
CA GLU A 110 -17.41 31.44 -32.15
C GLU A 110 -17.64 31.05 -30.68
N ASP A 111 -18.90 31.12 -30.19
CA ASP A 111 -19.25 30.70 -28.83
C ASP A 111 -19.09 29.18 -28.64
N MET A 112 -19.40 28.39 -29.66
CA MET A 112 -19.14 26.95 -29.69
C MET A 112 -17.65 26.65 -29.66
N PHE A 113 -16.84 27.30 -30.52
CA PHE A 113 -15.39 27.12 -30.54
C PHE A 113 -14.74 27.48 -29.21
N ARG A 114 -15.16 28.59 -28.60
CA ARG A 114 -14.65 29.05 -27.29
C ARG A 114 -14.94 28.08 -26.14
N ARG A 115 -15.88 27.14 -26.30
CA ARG A 115 -16.14 26.07 -25.31
C ARG A 115 -15.10 24.95 -25.35
N PHE A 116 -14.49 24.70 -26.51
CA PHE A 116 -13.55 23.60 -26.73
C PHE A 116 -12.11 24.06 -26.85
N PHE A 117 -11.90 25.27 -27.38
CA PHE A 117 -10.58 25.82 -27.70
C PHE A 117 -10.38 27.19 -27.07
N ILE A 118 -9.13 27.49 -26.75
CA ILE A 118 -8.72 28.78 -26.18
C ILE A 118 -7.91 29.55 -27.22
N PRO A 119 -8.14 30.87 -27.38
CA PRO A 119 -7.30 31.69 -28.25
C PRO A 119 -5.84 31.66 -27.79
N ALA A 120 -4.91 31.50 -28.74
CA ALA A 120 -3.46 31.43 -28.47
C ALA A 120 -2.90 32.64 -27.71
N THR A 121 -3.64 33.76 -27.68
CA THR A 121 -3.30 35.01 -26.98
C THR A 121 -3.63 35.01 -25.47
N THR A 122 -4.29 33.97 -24.95
CA THR A 122 -4.78 33.92 -23.56
C THR A 122 -3.66 33.55 -22.57
N ASN A 123 -3.06 34.56 -21.92
CA ASN A 123 -1.84 34.40 -21.12
C ASN A 123 -2.03 33.84 -19.68
N LYS A 124 -3.26 33.83 -19.14
CA LYS A 124 -3.51 33.43 -17.73
C LYS A 124 -3.32 31.93 -17.46
N GLN A 125 -3.84 31.05 -18.32
CA GLN A 125 -3.77 29.58 -18.13
C GLN A 125 -2.36 29.01 -18.33
N LEU A 126 -1.50 29.74 -19.05
CA LEU A 126 -0.06 29.46 -19.12
C LEU A 126 0.64 29.55 -17.75
N SER A 127 0.10 30.33 -16.81
CA SER A 127 0.68 30.46 -15.45
C SER A 127 0.50 29.20 -14.60
N SER A 128 -0.69 28.58 -14.61
CA SER A 128 -0.97 27.31 -13.90
C SER A 128 -0.16 26.16 -14.49
N VAL A 129 -0.04 26.09 -15.82
CA VAL A 129 0.86 25.14 -16.50
C VAL A 129 2.32 25.37 -16.12
N GLY A 130 2.77 26.63 -16.04
CA GLY A 130 4.11 27.00 -15.60
C GLY A 130 4.43 26.52 -14.17
N ILE A 131 3.43 26.53 -13.29
CA ILE A 131 3.55 25.99 -11.92
C ILE A 131 3.70 24.48 -11.95
N ILE A 132 2.85 23.78 -12.69
CA ILE A 132 2.94 22.33 -12.82
C ILE A 132 4.31 21.93 -13.34
N LYS A 133 4.83 22.63 -14.37
CA LYS A 133 6.20 22.44 -14.89
C LYS A 133 7.27 22.72 -13.84
N SER A 134 7.11 23.76 -13.04
CA SER A 134 8.05 24.10 -11.97
C SER A 134 8.07 23.04 -10.87
N VAL A 135 6.89 22.56 -10.45
CA VAL A 135 6.75 21.44 -9.51
C VAL A 135 7.42 20.19 -10.07
N GLN A 136 7.15 19.83 -11.33
CA GLN A 136 7.79 18.69 -11.99
C GLN A 136 9.31 18.80 -11.98
N LYS A 137 9.86 19.96 -12.35
CA LYS A 137 11.30 20.21 -12.31
C LYS A 137 11.89 20.03 -10.92
N ILE A 138 11.21 20.51 -9.87
CA ILE A 138 11.65 20.31 -8.47
C ILE A 138 11.67 18.83 -8.11
N MET A 139 10.66 18.08 -8.53
CA MET A 139 10.59 16.64 -8.28
C MET A 139 11.70 15.88 -9.02
N GLU A 140 12.10 16.33 -10.22
CA GLU A 140 13.17 15.74 -11.04
C GLU A 140 14.60 16.06 -10.56
N ILE A 141 14.81 17.11 -9.76
CA ILE A 141 16.14 17.54 -9.28
C ILE A 141 16.88 16.42 -8.54
N SER A 142 16.19 15.46 -7.92
CA SER A 142 16.80 14.46 -7.05
C SER A 142 16.95 13.05 -7.65
N LEU A 143 17.08 12.94 -8.97
CA LEU A 143 17.45 11.70 -9.68
C LEU A 143 18.90 11.25 -9.35
N ASP A 144 19.33 11.33 -8.10
CA ASP A 144 20.56 10.70 -7.59
C ASP A 144 20.33 9.23 -7.23
N PHE A 145 19.06 8.82 -7.16
CA PHE A 145 18.63 7.47 -6.83
C PHE A 145 17.68 6.94 -7.91
N PRO A 146 17.58 5.60 -8.08
CA PRO A 146 16.69 4.99 -9.06
C PRO A 146 15.21 5.31 -8.82
N PHE A 147 14.84 5.52 -7.54
CA PHE A 147 13.50 5.87 -7.09
C PHE A 147 13.58 6.93 -5.99
N THR A 148 12.68 7.90 -6.03
CA THR A 148 12.65 9.09 -5.15
C THR A 148 11.25 9.41 -4.61
N ASP A 149 10.24 8.70 -5.09
CA ASP A 149 8.82 8.79 -4.74
C ASP A 149 8.24 7.37 -4.80
N ASP A 150 7.37 7.00 -3.87
CA ASP A 150 6.77 5.65 -3.74
C ASP A 150 5.91 5.25 -4.95
N VAL A 151 5.57 6.21 -5.81
CA VAL A 151 4.85 5.95 -7.06
C VAL A 151 5.73 5.40 -8.18
N GLN A 152 7.06 5.60 -8.10
CA GLN A 152 8.01 5.27 -9.17
C GLN A 152 8.39 3.79 -9.27
N PRO A 153 8.55 3.03 -8.17
CA PRO A 153 8.80 1.60 -8.26
C PRO A 153 7.71 0.90 -9.09
N PRO A 154 8.07 0.00 -10.02
CA PRO A 154 7.13 -0.82 -10.77
C PRO A 154 6.06 -1.44 -9.87
N LYS A 155 4.80 -1.08 -10.12
CA LYS A 155 3.64 -1.65 -9.43
C LYS A 155 3.10 -2.79 -10.26
N TYR A 156 2.72 -3.88 -9.59
CA TYR A 156 2.14 -5.00 -10.30
C TYR A 156 0.76 -4.65 -10.87
N ILE A 157 0.45 -5.26 -12.02
CA ILE A 157 -0.83 -5.18 -12.70
C ILE A 157 -1.30 -6.59 -13.10
N ARG A 158 -2.53 -6.68 -13.60
CA ARG A 158 -2.98 -7.89 -14.30
C ARG A 158 -2.67 -7.78 -15.78
N MET A 159 -1.94 -8.74 -16.33
CA MET A 159 -1.50 -8.70 -17.72
C MET A 159 -1.76 -9.99 -18.48
N LYS A 160 -1.86 -9.88 -19.80
CA LYS A 160 -2.06 -11.02 -20.70
C LYS A 160 -0.82 -11.93 -20.66
N SER A 161 -1.05 -13.23 -20.78
CA SER A 161 0.03 -14.21 -20.89
C SER A 161 0.80 -14.03 -22.19
N TYR A 162 2.13 -14.08 -22.11
CA TYR A 162 3.03 -14.06 -23.26
C TYR A 162 3.37 -15.50 -23.69
N ILE A 163 3.27 -15.76 -24.99
CA ILE A 163 3.59 -17.05 -25.60
C ILE A 163 4.89 -16.87 -26.38
N ARG A 164 6.03 -17.17 -25.75
CA ARG A 164 7.37 -16.93 -26.34
C ARG A 164 7.56 -17.64 -27.66
N LYS A 165 7.09 -18.89 -27.79
CA LYS A 165 7.17 -19.66 -29.05
C LYS A 165 6.51 -18.98 -30.25
N LEU A 166 5.48 -18.16 -30.01
CA LEU A 166 4.74 -17.44 -31.06
C LEU A 166 5.09 -15.95 -31.13
N ASP A 167 5.90 -15.45 -30.18
CA ASP A 167 6.12 -14.03 -29.89
C ASP A 167 4.82 -13.20 -29.84
N LYS A 168 3.77 -13.74 -29.21
CA LYS A 168 2.45 -13.11 -29.14
C LYS A 168 1.86 -13.18 -27.74
N PHE A 169 1.01 -12.21 -27.43
CA PHE A 169 0.19 -12.24 -26.22
C PHE A 169 -1.12 -12.98 -26.48
N ASP A 170 -1.56 -13.79 -25.53
CA ASP A 170 -2.87 -14.43 -25.59
C ASP A 170 -3.98 -13.35 -25.56
N PRO A 171 -4.88 -13.31 -26.55
CA PRO A 171 -5.94 -12.30 -26.60
C PRO A 171 -7.04 -12.52 -25.54
N THR A 172 -7.10 -13.68 -24.90
CA THR A 172 -8.19 -14.09 -24.01
C THR A 172 -8.07 -13.45 -22.63
N TYR A 173 -9.06 -12.63 -22.25
CA TYR A 173 -9.08 -11.95 -20.95
C TYR A 173 -9.00 -12.90 -19.74
N MET A 174 -9.53 -14.12 -19.88
CA MET A 174 -9.53 -15.14 -18.81
C MET A 174 -8.12 -15.65 -18.46
N GLN A 175 -7.11 -15.39 -19.29
CA GLN A 175 -5.73 -15.83 -19.06
C GLN A 175 -4.81 -14.71 -18.53
N LYS A 176 -5.38 -13.65 -17.95
CA LYS A 176 -4.56 -12.64 -17.27
C LYS A 176 -3.94 -13.19 -15.98
N TYR A 177 -2.72 -12.78 -15.69
CA TYR A 177 -1.98 -13.16 -14.49
C TYR A 177 -1.47 -11.96 -13.69
N SER A 178 -1.15 -12.17 -12.41
CA SER A 178 -0.57 -11.15 -11.53
C SER A 178 0.95 -11.11 -11.73
N ASN A 179 1.51 -9.99 -12.18
CA ASN A 179 2.94 -9.90 -12.50
C ASN A 179 3.81 -9.39 -11.34
N CYS A 180 3.43 -9.69 -10.09
CA CYS A 180 4.06 -9.07 -8.93
C CYS A 180 5.55 -9.40 -8.77
N VAL A 181 5.94 -10.66 -8.96
CA VAL A 181 7.35 -11.09 -8.90
C VAL A 181 8.13 -10.50 -10.07
N GLU A 182 7.54 -10.44 -11.27
CA GLU A 182 8.13 -9.84 -12.46
C GLU A 182 8.43 -8.36 -12.22
N THR A 183 7.51 -7.60 -11.61
CA THR A 183 7.73 -6.19 -11.28
C THR A 183 8.75 -5.99 -10.16
N ALA A 184 8.85 -6.93 -9.21
CA ALA A 184 9.92 -6.91 -8.21
C ALA A 184 11.31 -7.13 -8.84
N ILE A 185 11.42 -8.05 -9.81
CA ILE A 185 12.66 -8.27 -10.57
C ILE A 185 13.02 -7.01 -11.38
N LEU A 186 12.05 -6.38 -12.05
CA LEU A 186 12.29 -5.11 -12.75
C LEU A 186 12.81 -4.04 -11.79
N SER A 187 12.18 -3.93 -10.62
CA SER A 187 12.58 -2.98 -9.59
C SER A 187 14.02 -3.19 -9.14
N ILE A 188 14.45 -4.46 -8.97
CA ILE A 188 15.85 -4.81 -8.68
C ILE A 188 16.75 -4.33 -9.81
N PHE A 189 16.44 -4.64 -11.07
CA PHE A 189 17.28 -4.20 -12.19
C PHE A 189 17.36 -2.68 -12.29
N CYS A 190 16.24 -1.98 -12.25
CA CYS A 190 16.20 -0.51 -12.18
C CYS A 190 17.09 0.02 -11.07
N SER A 191 17.15 -0.65 -9.92
CA SER A 191 18.05 -0.29 -8.83
C SER A 191 19.52 -0.56 -9.14
N LEU A 192 19.87 -1.76 -9.63
CA LEU A 192 21.26 -2.16 -9.83
C LEU A 192 21.93 -1.38 -10.96
N ILE A 193 21.23 -1.18 -12.07
CA ILE A 193 21.83 -0.69 -13.31
C ILE A 193 21.70 0.83 -13.50
N TYR A 194 21.17 1.53 -12.50
CA TYR A 194 21.02 2.98 -12.54
C TYR A 194 22.35 3.70 -12.41
N ASN A 195 22.65 4.57 -13.37
CA ASN A 195 23.76 5.49 -13.30
C ASN A 195 23.27 6.89 -12.86
N PRO A 196 23.62 7.34 -11.64
CA PRO A 196 23.20 8.63 -11.13
C PRO A 196 23.88 9.83 -11.80
N GLU A 197 25.01 9.64 -12.47
CA GLU A 197 25.76 10.73 -13.12
C GLU A 197 25.08 11.17 -14.41
N ILE A 198 24.59 10.22 -15.22
CA ILE A 198 23.87 10.49 -16.47
C ILE A 198 22.34 10.35 -16.32
N LYS A 199 21.86 9.95 -15.14
CA LYS A 199 20.44 9.78 -14.77
C LYS A 199 19.70 8.80 -15.68
N LYS A 200 20.34 7.68 -16.03
CA LYS A 200 19.82 6.64 -16.92
C LYS A 200 20.18 5.24 -16.44
N TYR A 201 19.42 4.25 -16.90
CA TYR A 201 19.74 2.83 -16.79
C TYR A 201 20.73 2.45 -17.89
N GLU A 202 21.79 1.71 -17.53
CA GLU A 202 22.83 1.24 -18.46
C GLU A 202 22.97 -0.28 -18.38
N THR A 203 23.07 -0.97 -19.52
CA THR A 203 23.24 -2.44 -19.55
C THR A 203 24.57 -2.87 -20.17
N ASP A 204 25.37 -1.93 -20.66
CA ASP A 204 26.57 -2.22 -21.47
C ASP A 204 27.65 -2.98 -20.70
N HIS A 205 27.69 -2.86 -19.37
CA HIS A 205 28.63 -3.60 -18.51
C HIS A 205 28.19 -5.03 -18.21
N ILE A 206 26.99 -5.44 -18.62
CA ILE A 206 26.46 -6.80 -18.41
C ILE A 206 26.54 -7.55 -19.74
N GLU A 207 27.72 -8.05 -20.05
CA GLU A 207 28.02 -8.66 -21.36
C GLU A 207 27.08 -9.83 -21.70
N GLY A 208 26.85 -10.74 -20.74
CA GLY A 208 26.01 -11.93 -20.88
C GLY A 208 24.50 -11.68 -20.96
N ALA A 209 24.03 -10.44 -20.76
CA ALA A 209 22.60 -10.19 -20.66
C ALA A 209 21.84 -10.45 -21.97
N SER A 210 20.61 -10.95 -21.82
CA SER A 210 19.73 -11.32 -22.93
C SER A 210 19.39 -10.13 -23.84
N LYS A 211 19.07 -10.43 -25.10
CA LYS A 211 18.69 -9.39 -26.09
C LYS A 211 17.45 -8.62 -25.66
N ASP A 212 16.41 -9.33 -25.19
CA ASP A 212 15.17 -8.72 -24.72
C ASP A 212 15.42 -7.76 -23.54
N PHE A 213 16.32 -8.14 -22.62
CA PHE A 213 16.71 -7.29 -21.49
C PHE A 213 17.41 -6.00 -21.93
N LYS A 214 18.43 -6.11 -22.80
CA LYS A 214 19.16 -4.95 -23.33
C LYS A 214 18.23 -4.04 -24.13
N GLU A 215 17.34 -4.61 -24.95
CA GLU A 215 16.37 -3.85 -25.75
C GLU A 215 15.35 -3.11 -24.88
N PHE A 216 14.86 -3.75 -23.81
CA PHE A 216 13.97 -3.11 -22.85
C PHE A 216 14.58 -1.83 -22.28
N PHE A 217 15.79 -1.91 -21.72
CA PHE A 217 16.45 -0.74 -21.12
C PHE A 217 17.00 0.24 -22.15
N ARG A 218 17.26 -0.17 -23.39
CA ARG A 218 17.55 0.75 -24.49
C ARG A 218 16.34 1.65 -24.80
N LYS A 219 15.15 1.05 -24.91
CA LYS A 219 13.90 1.76 -25.17
C LYS A 219 13.43 2.57 -23.96
N HIS A 220 13.65 2.05 -22.76
CA HIS A 220 13.17 2.59 -21.49
C HIS A 220 14.35 2.98 -20.58
N SER A 221 15.28 3.80 -21.10
CA SER A 221 16.57 4.09 -20.45
C SER A 221 16.52 5.11 -19.31
N LYS A 222 15.40 5.79 -19.09
CA LYS A 222 15.25 6.78 -18.00
C LYS A 222 14.31 6.23 -16.93
N PRO A 223 14.49 6.62 -15.65
CA PRO A 223 13.53 6.32 -14.61
C PRO A 223 12.11 6.71 -14.99
N PHE A 224 11.18 5.78 -14.81
CA PHE A 224 9.77 5.98 -15.14
C PHE A 224 9.13 6.85 -14.07
N LYS A 225 8.22 7.75 -14.47
CA LYS A 225 7.33 8.41 -13.50
C LYS A 225 6.32 7.40 -12.95
N GLU A 226 5.81 6.57 -13.86
CA GLU A 226 4.92 5.43 -13.65
C GLU A 226 5.13 4.45 -14.81
N MET A 227 4.91 3.16 -14.56
CA MET A 227 5.06 2.12 -15.56
C MET A 227 3.74 1.93 -16.33
N THR A 228 3.77 2.10 -17.65
CA THR A 228 2.57 1.93 -18.49
C THR A 228 2.28 0.45 -18.77
N TYR A 229 1.05 0.14 -19.20
CA TYR A 229 0.69 -1.23 -19.59
C TYR A 229 1.61 -1.78 -20.69
N ASP A 230 1.98 -0.96 -21.66
CA ASP A 230 2.91 -1.33 -22.73
C ASP A 230 4.32 -1.63 -22.21
N MET A 231 4.79 -0.88 -21.21
CA MET A 231 6.04 -1.20 -20.53
C MET A 231 5.95 -2.56 -19.82
N HIS A 232 4.81 -2.88 -19.20
CA HIS A 232 4.61 -4.19 -18.58
C HIS A 232 4.64 -5.31 -19.62
N MET A 233 3.95 -5.16 -20.75
CA MET A 233 4.02 -6.14 -21.83
C MET A 233 5.45 -6.31 -22.33
N HIS A 234 6.16 -5.21 -22.59
CA HIS A 234 7.55 -5.30 -23.02
C HIS A 234 8.44 -6.01 -21.98
N TRP A 235 8.26 -5.70 -20.70
CA TRP A 235 8.98 -6.37 -19.62
C TRP A 235 8.65 -7.87 -19.51
N SER A 236 7.40 -8.29 -19.71
CA SER A 236 7.06 -9.72 -19.66
C SER A 236 7.80 -10.55 -20.72
N LYS A 237 8.14 -9.96 -21.88
CA LYS A 237 8.99 -10.63 -22.86
C LYS A 237 10.39 -10.93 -22.32
N VAL A 238 10.87 -10.17 -21.34
CA VAL A 238 12.18 -10.39 -20.72
C VAL A 238 12.18 -11.59 -19.77
N VAL A 239 11.10 -11.81 -19.02
CA VAL A 239 11.07 -12.74 -17.89
C VAL A 239 10.14 -13.95 -18.04
N SER A 240 9.26 -13.96 -19.04
CA SER A 240 8.28 -15.05 -19.24
C SER A 240 8.82 -16.15 -20.14
N ASP A 241 8.47 -17.39 -19.84
CA ASP A 241 8.78 -18.62 -20.60
C ASP A 241 10.27 -18.69 -20.96
N LEU A 242 11.14 -18.38 -19.99
CA LEU A 242 12.58 -18.43 -20.17
C LEU A 242 13.05 -19.88 -20.40
N PRO A 243 14.12 -20.10 -21.19
CA PRO A 243 14.63 -21.43 -21.53
C PRO A 243 15.40 -22.07 -20.37
N CYS A 244 14.78 -22.18 -19.20
CA CYS A 244 15.32 -22.82 -18.01
C CYS A 244 14.21 -23.58 -17.27
N SER A 245 14.30 -24.91 -17.29
CA SER A 245 13.30 -25.80 -16.67
C SER A 245 13.25 -25.71 -15.14
N LYS A 246 14.25 -25.08 -14.51
CA LYS A 246 14.33 -24.91 -13.05
C LYS A 246 13.59 -23.68 -12.53
N ILE A 247 13.18 -22.76 -13.43
CA ILE A 247 12.33 -21.63 -13.09
C ILE A 247 10.90 -22.13 -12.95
N VAL A 248 10.23 -21.72 -11.87
CA VAL A 248 8.86 -22.10 -11.59
C VAL A 248 7.92 -20.97 -12.03
N TYR A 249 7.00 -21.34 -12.91
CA TYR A 249 5.87 -20.52 -13.35
C TYR A 249 4.56 -21.20 -12.95
N LEU A 250 3.58 -20.42 -12.52
CA LEU A 250 2.26 -20.90 -12.13
C LEU A 250 1.32 -21.09 -13.33
N LYS A 251 1.57 -20.40 -14.46
CA LYS A 251 0.70 -20.44 -15.65
C LYS A 251 1.47 -20.48 -16.97
N ASN A 252 1.72 -21.67 -17.53
CA ASN A 252 2.22 -21.83 -18.92
C ASN A 252 3.41 -20.90 -19.27
N GLY A 253 4.45 -20.86 -18.43
CA GLY A 253 5.60 -19.97 -18.62
C GLY A 253 5.34 -18.51 -18.21
N ASN A 254 4.20 -18.20 -17.61
CA ASN A 254 3.84 -16.90 -17.08
C ASN A 254 3.50 -17.03 -15.60
N GLU A 255 3.43 -15.89 -14.90
CA GLU A 255 3.21 -15.80 -13.46
C GLU A 255 4.28 -16.56 -12.67
N LEU A 256 5.40 -15.89 -12.42
CA LEU A 256 6.48 -16.45 -11.60
C LEU A 256 5.98 -16.82 -10.20
N ASP A 257 6.29 -18.04 -9.75
CA ASP A 257 6.04 -18.43 -8.36
C ASP A 257 6.93 -17.60 -7.41
N THR A 258 6.39 -17.29 -6.24
CA THR A 258 7.03 -16.41 -5.26
C THR A 258 8.17 -17.09 -4.53
N GLY A 259 9.29 -16.37 -4.36
CA GLY A 259 10.48 -16.92 -3.72
C GLY A 259 11.78 -16.24 -4.12
N ILE A 260 12.69 -16.06 -3.16
CA ILE A 260 13.97 -15.42 -3.42
C ILE A 260 14.84 -16.26 -4.35
N LEU A 261 14.90 -17.59 -4.20
CA LEU A 261 15.74 -18.43 -5.06
C LEU A 261 15.14 -18.58 -6.47
N ASN A 262 13.82 -18.74 -6.59
CA ASN A 262 13.16 -18.71 -7.91
C ASN A 262 13.44 -17.39 -8.65
N MET A 263 13.35 -16.25 -7.94
CA MET A 263 13.73 -14.93 -8.46
C MET A 263 15.20 -14.88 -8.91
N MET A 264 16.13 -15.43 -8.11
CA MET A 264 17.55 -15.50 -8.49
C MET A 264 17.79 -16.35 -9.73
N LYS A 265 17.04 -17.45 -9.94
CA LYS A 265 17.11 -18.25 -11.16
C LYS A 265 16.71 -17.45 -12.39
N VAL A 266 15.63 -16.66 -12.31
CA VAL A 266 15.23 -15.74 -13.39
C VAL A 266 16.34 -14.74 -13.68
N ILE A 267 16.88 -14.08 -12.64
CA ILE A 267 17.98 -13.12 -12.79
C ILE A 267 19.19 -13.77 -13.47
N SER A 268 19.58 -14.99 -13.05
CA SER A 268 20.73 -15.71 -13.62
C SER A 268 20.60 -15.93 -15.13
N VAL A 269 19.41 -16.29 -15.62
CA VAL A 269 19.14 -16.50 -17.04
C VAL A 269 19.10 -15.17 -17.80
N VAL A 270 18.47 -14.15 -17.22
CA VAL A 270 18.33 -12.82 -17.86
C VAL A 270 19.68 -12.14 -18.06
N VAL A 271 20.59 -12.24 -17.09
CA VAL A 271 21.92 -11.61 -17.16
C VAL A 271 22.99 -12.51 -17.79
N GLY A 272 22.67 -13.77 -18.09
CA GLY A 272 23.59 -14.75 -18.64
C GLY A 272 24.74 -15.05 -17.68
N GLN A 273 24.43 -15.44 -16.44
CA GLN A 273 25.44 -15.87 -15.48
C GLN A 273 26.23 -17.07 -15.98
N ASP A 274 27.49 -17.16 -15.55
CA ASP A 274 28.37 -18.28 -15.82
C ASP A 274 27.89 -19.57 -15.12
N GLN A 275 28.37 -20.71 -15.61
CA GLN A 275 27.93 -22.03 -15.13
C GLN A 275 28.28 -22.26 -13.65
N GLU A 276 29.41 -21.75 -13.16
CA GLU A 276 29.82 -21.92 -11.75
C GLU A 276 28.86 -21.20 -10.80
N SER A 277 28.42 -19.98 -11.17
CA SER A 277 27.39 -19.24 -10.45
C SER A 277 26.04 -19.98 -10.46
N ILE A 278 25.65 -20.55 -11.61
CA ILE A 278 24.42 -21.33 -11.75
C ILE A 278 24.46 -22.59 -10.87
N ASP A 279 25.56 -23.34 -10.91
CA ASP A 279 25.76 -24.54 -10.11
C ASP A 279 25.70 -24.22 -8.60
N THR A 280 26.31 -23.11 -8.19
CA THR A 280 26.22 -22.61 -6.81
C THR A 280 24.77 -22.31 -6.40
N LEU A 281 23.98 -21.65 -7.26
CA LEU A 281 22.57 -21.38 -6.99
C LEU A 281 21.75 -22.66 -6.88
N ASP A 282 22.04 -23.65 -7.71
CA ASP A 282 21.38 -24.95 -7.69
C ASP A 282 21.67 -25.71 -6.39
N GLU A 283 22.93 -25.74 -5.95
CA GLU A 283 23.32 -26.33 -4.66
C GLU A 283 22.61 -25.66 -3.48
N LEU A 284 22.54 -24.31 -3.48
CA LEU A 284 21.82 -23.56 -2.45
C LEU A 284 20.32 -23.88 -2.47
N THR A 285 19.73 -24.00 -3.66
CA THR A 285 18.32 -24.37 -3.83
C THR A 285 18.05 -25.77 -3.30
N GLU A 286 18.86 -26.76 -3.68
CA GLU A 286 18.71 -28.13 -3.21
C GLU A 286 18.80 -28.21 -1.67
N CYS A 287 19.67 -27.40 -1.07
CA CYS A 287 19.80 -27.33 0.38
C CYS A 287 18.52 -26.79 1.06
N VAL A 288 17.90 -25.74 0.52
CA VAL A 288 16.61 -25.20 1.02
C VAL A 288 15.48 -26.23 0.86
N GLU A 289 15.41 -26.88 -0.30
CA GLU A 289 14.39 -27.88 -0.62
C GLU A 289 14.45 -29.07 0.35
N LYS A 290 15.63 -29.68 0.49
CA LYS A 290 15.84 -30.88 1.33
C LYS A 290 15.85 -30.59 2.83
N GLY A 291 15.85 -29.32 3.23
CA GLY A 291 15.85 -28.93 4.62
C GLY A 291 17.04 -29.42 5.41
N ARG A 292 18.20 -29.51 4.77
CA ARG A 292 19.45 -29.81 5.45
C ARG A 292 19.67 -28.73 6.52
N ASN A 293 19.84 -29.15 7.77
CA ASN A 293 20.18 -28.25 8.87
C ASN A 293 21.56 -27.68 8.63
N LEU A 294 21.62 -26.56 7.94
CA LEU A 294 22.81 -25.78 7.76
C LEU A 294 22.62 -24.61 8.72
N GLY A 295 23.36 -24.62 9.83
CA GLY A 295 23.23 -23.62 10.90
C GLY A 295 23.54 -22.19 10.42
N HIS A 296 23.97 -21.31 11.33
CA HIS A 296 24.20 -19.88 11.06
C HIS A 296 25.05 -19.55 9.80
N GLY A 297 25.86 -20.49 9.32
CA GLY A 297 26.64 -20.38 8.07
C GLY A 297 25.82 -20.47 6.77
N PHE A 298 24.64 -21.12 6.76
CA PHE A 298 23.83 -21.27 5.56
C PHE A 298 23.22 -19.96 5.07
N ASP A 299 22.54 -19.27 5.99
CA ASP A 299 21.99 -17.95 5.75
C ASP A 299 23.10 -17.01 5.26
N THR A 300 24.31 -17.19 5.78
CA THR A 300 25.48 -16.41 5.37
C THR A 300 25.87 -16.72 3.91
N ASN A 301 25.89 -17.98 3.50
CA ASN A 301 26.21 -18.38 2.12
C ASN A 301 25.19 -17.83 1.11
N ILE A 302 23.89 -17.96 1.40
CA ILE A 302 22.84 -17.44 0.52
C ILE A 302 22.91 -15.91 0.43
N LYS A 303 23.04 -15.22 1.57
CA LYS A 303 23.19 -13.76 1.59
C LYS A 303 24.43 -13.31 0.82
N ASN A 304 25.53 -14.06 0.91
CA ASN A 304 26.76 -13.76 0.19
C ASN A 304 26.63 -13.99 -1.31
N TYR A 305 25.97 -15.07 -1.74
CA TYR A 305 25.69 -15.33 -3.16
C TYR A 305 24.86 -14.19 -3.78
N ILE A 306 23.74 -13.83 -3.13
CA ILE A 306 22.86 -12.76 -3.61
C ILE A 306 23.64 -11.44 -3.64
N ARG A 307 24.40 -11.13 -2.57
CA ARG A 307 25.21 -9.90 -2.49
C ARG A 307 26.21 -9.82 -3.64
N LYS A 308 27.03 -10.85 -3.83
CA LYS A 308 28.02 -10.90 -4.92
C LYS A 308 27.37 -10.74 -6.28
N THR A 309 26.26 -11.45 -6.51
CA THR A 309 25.50 -11.36 -7.77
C THR A 309 25.05 -9.91 -8.01
N PHE A 310 24.39 -9.29 -7.04
CA PHE A 310 23.88 -7.92 -7.21
C PHE A 310 24.99 -6.88 -7.32
N GLU A 311 26.08 -7.01 -6.54
CA GLU A 311 27.25 -6.14 -6.65
C GLU A 311 27.92 -6.24 -8.02
N SER A 312 27.97 -7.43 -8.62
CA SER A 312 28.53 -7.62 -9.97
C SER A 312 27.70 -6.94 -11.06
N LEU A 313 26.38 -6.85 -10.86
CA LEU A 313 25.45 -6.19 -11.78
C LEU A 313 25.36 -4.68 -11.53
N ALA A 314 25.76 -4.21 -10.36
CA ALA A 314 25.55 -2.84 -9.92
C ALA A 314 26.45 -1.85 -10.65
N ARG A 315 25.84 -0.87 -11.31
CA ARG A 315 26.56 0.26 -11.92
C ARG A 315 27.02 1.26 -10.87
N ASN A 316 26.20 1.48 -9.84
CA ASN A 316 26.52 2.36 -8.73
C ASN A 316 27.28 1.61 -7.63
N ARG A 317 28.57 1.94 -7.45
CA ARG A 317 29.43 1.34 -6.41
C ARG A 317 29.10 1.77 -4.97
N GLN A 318 28.19 2.73 -4.79
CA GLN A 318 27.73 3.18 -3.47
C GLN A 318 26.44 2.48 -3.02
N LEU A 319 26.16 1.30 -3.59
CA LEU A 319 25.05 0.43 -3.21
C LEU A 319 25.52 -0.59 -2.16
N SER A 320 24.73 -0.74 -1.09
CA SER A 320 24.90 -1.78 -0.07
C SER A 320 23.65 -2.67 -0.01
N ILE A 321 23.84 -3.98 0.17
CA ILE A 321 22.77 -4.97 0.18
C ILE A 321 22.62 -5.59 1.57
N GLN A 322 21.43 -5.44 2.14
CA GLN A 322 21.06 -5.90 3.48
C GLN A 322 19.83 -6.81 3.42
N PHE A 323 19.66 -7.64 4.46
CA PHE A 323 18.58 -8.63 4.51
C PHE A 323 17.85 -8.57 5.85
N THR A 324 16.53 -8.72 5.82
CA THR A 324 15.68 -8.70 7.01
C THR A 324 14.73 -9.89 6.97
N GLU A 325 14.66 -10.64 8.08
CA GLU A 325 13.69 -11.73 8.30
C GLU A 325 13.65 -12.82 7.21
N LEU A 326 14.80 -13.31 6.74
CA LEU A 326 14.81 -14.46 5.84
C LEU A 326 14.29 -15.71 6.56
N LYS A 327 13.25 -16.34 6.00
CA LYS A 327 12.59 -17.53 6.54
C LYS A 327 12.39 -18.56 5.43
N ARG A 328 12.54 -19.82 5.80
CA ARG A 328 12.25 -20.97 4.92
C ARG A 328 10.81 -21.40 5.11
N GLU A 329 10.03 -21.34 4.03
CA GLU A 329 8.62 -21.75 4.03
C GLU A 329 8.27 -22.55 2.77
N SER A 330 7.03 -23.03 2.66
CA SER A 330 6.54 -23.67 1.42
C SER A 330 5.90 -22.63 0.50
N ALA A 331 6.40 -22.57 -0.74
CA ALA A 331 5.83 -21.80 -1.85
C ALA A 331 4.45 -22.32 -2.29
N GLU A 332 3.84 -21.69 -3.29
CA GLU A 332 2.48 -22.07 -3.75
C GLU A 332 2.47 -23.45 -4.41
N ASN A 333 3.53 -23.80 -5.13
CA ASN A 333 3.72 -25.13 -5.71
C ASN A 333 4.02 -26.23 -4.68
N GLY A 334 4.18 -25.89 -3.39
CA GLY A 334 4.50 -26.81 -2.30
C GLY A 334 6.00 -26.98 -2.00
N ASN A 335 6.90 -26.59 -2.90
CA ASN A 335 8.35 -26.65 -2.72
C ASN A 335 8.80 -25.71 -1.60
N LYS A 336 9.94 -26.02 -0.98
CA LYS A 336 10.51 -25.13 0.05
C LYS A 336 11.31 -24.02 -0.61
N GLU A 337 11.13 -22.81 -0.10
CA GLU A 337 11.66 -21.59 -0.68
C GLU A 337 11.97 -20.57 0.43
N LEU A 338 12.68 -19.50 0.09
CA LEU A 338 13.04 -18.41 0.97
C LEU A 338 12.15 -17.18 0.76
N PHE A 339 11.64 -16.67 1.87
CA PHE A 339 10.81 -15.47 1.96
C PHE A 339 11.45 -14.46 2.92
N GLY A 340 11.13 -13.18 2.76
CA GLY A 340 11.70 -12.09 3.55
C GLY A 340 12.05 -10.88 2.69
N SER A 341 12.87 -9.98 3.26
CA SER A 341 13.16 -8.67 2.66
C SER A 341 14.62 -8.53 2.23
N ILE A 342 14.82 -8.03 1.00
CA ILE A 342 16.12 -7.60 0.46
C ILE A 342 16.11 -6.07 0.37
N ASN A 343 17.05 -5.43 1.06
CA ASN A 343 17.17 -3.99 1.14
C ASN A 343 18.39 -3.50 0.34
N LEU A 344 18.14 -2.57 -0.57
CA LEU A 344 19.11 -1.90 -1.43
C LEU A 344 19.32 -0.48 -0.90
N LYS A 345 20.45 -0.25 -0.21
CA LYS A 345 20.80 1.01 0.45
C LYS A 345 21.80 1.80 -0.39
N TYR A 346 21.40 3.01 -0.80
CA TYR A 346 22.25 3.95 -1.54
C TYR A 346 22.76 5.05 -0.62
N ILE A 347 24.04 5.41 -0.73
CA ILE A 347 24.63 6.52 0.04
C ILE A 347 25.40 7.44 -0.90
N LYS A 348 24.93 8.68 -1.10
CA LYS A 348 25.64 9.71 -1.90
C LYS A 348 25.61 11.05 -1.18
N ASN A 349 26.76 11.70 -1.00
CA ASN A 349 26.87 13.04 -0.37
C ASN A 349 26.13 13.18 0.98
N LYS A 350 26.23 12.18 1.87
CA LYS A 350 25.49 12.07 3.16
C LYS A 350 23.97 11.92 3.02
N MET A 351 23.46 11.76 1.80
CA MET A 351 22.07 11.39 1.53
C MET A 351 21.97 9.87 1.45
N GLU A 352 20.98 9.31 2.13
CA GLU A 352 20.67 7.90 2.12
C GLU A 352 19.30 7.67 1.47
N SER A 353 19.19 6.62 0.65
CA SER A 353 17.92 6.07 0.20
C SER A 353 17.91 4.56 0.43
N LEU A 354 16.81 4.04 0.99
CA LEU A 354 16.63 2.63 1.28
C LEU A 354 15.45 2.10 0.48
N PHE A 355 15.73 1.19 -0.44
CA PHE A 355 14.73 0.51 -1.25
C PHE A 355 14.58 -0.94 -0.81
N ASN A 356 13.35 -1.44 -0.73
CA ASN A 356 13.06 -2.78 -0.23
C ASN A 356 12.27 -3.61 -1.23
N ILE A 357 12.69 -4.87 -1.38
CA ILE A 357 11.99 -5.92 -2.09
C ILE A 357 11.61 -6.98 -1.06
N GLU A 358 10.31 -7.11 -0.80
CA GLU A 358 9.75 -8.06 0.13
C GLU A 358 9.08 -9.22 -0.63
N MET A 359 9.61 -10.44 -0.45
CA MET A 359 8.98 -11.67 -0.91
C MET A 359 8.10 -12.25 0.21
N LEU A 360 6.81 -12.34 -0.10
CA LEU A 360 5.79 -12.97 0.74
C LEU A 360 5.25 -14.21 0.03
N LYS A 361 4.65 -15.13 0.78
CA LYS A 361 3.98 -16.27 0.18
C LYS A 361 2.82 -15.80 -0.72
N GLY A 362 2.91 -16.07 -2.02
CA GLY A 362 1.90 -15.69 -3.01
C GLY A 362 1.94 -14.21 -3.42
N HIS A 363 2.94 -13.43 -2.98
CA HIS A 363 3.07 -12.04 -3.41
C HIS A 363 4.49 -11.47 -3.30
N ALA A 364 4.74 -10.41 -4.05
CA ALA A 364 5.98 -9.67 -4.06
C ALA A 364 5.69 -8.17 -3.97
N ARG A 365 6.43 -7.46 -3.11
CA ARG A 365 6.27 -6.01 -2.93
C ARG A 365 7.60 -5.29 -3.10
N ALA A 366 7.57 -4.17 -3.82
CA ALA A 366 8.66 -3.23 -3.93
C ALA A 366 8.24 -1.88 -3.31
N SER A 367 9.09 -1.27 -2.49
CA SER A 367 8.78 0.00 -1.82
C SER A 367 10.01 0.77 -1.38
N ILE A 368 9.93 2.09 -1.31
CA ILE A 368 10.96 2.92 -0.68
C ILE A 368 10.66 2.97 0.83
N ILE A 369 11.65 2.63 1.66
CA ILE A 369 11.48 2.68 3.12
C ILE A 369 11.82 4.07 3.65
N THR A 370 12.91 4.68 3.16
CA THR A 370 13.34 6.02 3.58
C THR A 370 14.12 6.74 2.49
N ASN A 371 13.86 8.04 2.35
CA ASN A 371 14.74 8.99 1.66
C ASN A 371 15.40 9.94 2.68
N SER A 372 16.55 10.51 2.30
CA SER A 372 17.25 11.51 3.12
C SER A 372 16.35 12.71 3.41
N ARG A 373 16.21 13.05 4.71
CA ARG A 373 15.46 14.25 5.14
C ARG A 373 15.98 15.52 4.45
N ALA A 374 17.27 15.60 4.14
CA ALA A 374 17.84 16.76 3.47
C ALA A 374 17.24 17.00 2.07
N ILE A 375 16.94 15.92 1.32
CA ILE A 375 16.31 16.00 0.00
C ILE A 375 14.86 16.45 0.14
N GLU A 376 14.14 15.84 1.09
CA GLU A 376 12.75 16.20 1.39
C GLU A 376 12.65 17.68 1.82
N THR A 377 13.54 18.16 2.69
CA THR A 377 13.59 19.56 3.13
C THR A 377 13.84 20.53 1.97
N ALA A 378 14.84 20.26 1.13
CA ALA A 378 15.15 21.12 -0.01
C ALA A 378 14.00 21.19 -1.03
N ARG A 379 13.33 20.06 -1.31
CA ARG A 379 12.12 20.01 -2.15
C ARG A 379 10.99 20.83 -1.51
N LEU A 380 10.75 20.62 -0.21
CA LEU A 380 9.68 21.28 0.52
C LEU A 380 9.85 22.81 0.52
N GLU A 381 11.06 23.32 0.75
CA GLU A 381 11.36 24.76 0.71
C GLU A 381 11.05 25.37 -0.67
N GLN A 382 11.47 24.71 -1.75
CA GLN A 382 11.20 25.20 -3.11
C GLN A 382 9.71 25.18 -3.45
N LEU A 383 8.98 24.13 -3.06
CA LEU A 383 7.53 24.04 -3.27
C LEU A 383 6.77 25.08 -2.44
N ILE A 384 7.17 25.33 -1.19
CA ILE A 384 6.59 26.39 -0.35
C ILE A 384 6.84 27.77 -0.96
N ASN A 385 8.01 28.00 -1.56
CA ASN A 385 8.29 29.27 -2.25
C ASN A 385 7.36 29.47 -3.46
N ILE A 386 7.13 28.42 -4.27
CA ILE A 386 6.14 28.47 -5.36
C ILE A 386 4.74 28.78 -4.80
N ARG A 387 4.35 28.07 -3.73
CA ARG A 387 3.05 28.26 -3.08
C ARG A 387 2.84 29.70 -2.66
N ASN A 388 3.81 30.29 -1.95
CA ASN A 388 3.72 31.64 -1.43
C ASN A 388 3.65 32.71 -2.55
N LYS A 389 4.27 32.46 -3.70
CA LYS A 389 4.20 33.36 -4.87
C LYS A 389 2.87 33.29 -5.60
N PHE A 390 2.21 32.13 -5.61
CA PHE A 390 1.01 31.88 -6.42
C PHE A 390 -0.31 32.28 -5.73
N PHE A 391 -0.39 32.18 -4.40
CA PHE A 391 -1.64 32.33 -3.62
C PHE A 391 -2.24 33.75 -3.59
N ILE A 392 -1.78 34.68 -4.43
CA ILE A 392 -2.15 36.09 -4.39
C ILE A 392 -3.26 36.43 -5.43
N LYS A 393 -3.56 35.57 -6.42
CA LYS A 393 -4.43 35.92 -7.59
C LYS A 393 -5.26 34.75 -8.18
N GLU A 394 -6.00 34.00 -7.37
CA GLU A 394 -6.71 32.79 -7.82
C GLU A 394 -8.07 33.12 -8.48
N ASP A 395 -8.27 32.76 -9.76
CA ASP A 395 -9.57 32.84 -10.45
C ASP A 395 -9.71 31.71 -11.49
N GLY A 396 -10.19 30.52 -11.08
CA GLY A 396 -10.68 29.50 -12.02
C GLY A 396 -10.29 28.04 -11.73
N PHE A 397 -10.92 27.11 -12.46
CA PHE A 397 -10.79 25.67 -12.23
C PHE A 397 -9.35 25.14 -12.37
N LEU A 398 -8.63 25.55 -13.41
CA LEU A 398 -7.23 25.15 -13.63
C LEU A 398 -6.29 25.64 -12.51
N ASP A 399 -6.57 26.82 -11.94
CA ASP A 399 -5.80 27.34 -10.80
C ASP A 399 -6.08 26.53 -9.54
N PHE A 400 -7.34 26.14 -9.30
CA PHE A 400 -7.69 25.24 -8.20
C PHE A 400 -7.02 23.87 -8.36
N LEU A 401 -6.99 23.29 -9.56
CA LEU A 401 -6.28 22.04 -9.85
C LEU A 401 -4.77 22.16 -9.62
N ALA A 402 -4.13 23.21 -10.16
CA ALA A 402 -2.69 23.42 -9.98
C ALA A 402 -2.32 23.64 -8.51
N LYS A 403 -3.12 24.40 -7.77
CA LYS A 403 -2.98 24.61 -6.33
C LYS A 403 -3.16 23.32 -5.55
N HIS A 404 -4.19 22.55 -5.90
CA HIS A 404 -4.44 21.26 -5.28
C HIS A 404 -3.25 20.31 -5.50
N TYR A 405 -2.75 20.19 -6.73
CA TYR A 405 -1.58 19.38 -7.07
C TYR A 405 -0.31 19.81 -6.31
N LEU A 406 -0.05 21.12 -6.21
CA LEU A 406 1.07 21.66 -5.43
C LEU A 406 0.94 21.32 -3.95
N ASN A 407 -0.23 21.54 -3.36
CA ASN A 407 -0.50 21.24 -1.95
C ASN A 407 -0.41 19.75 -1.66
N TYR A 408 -0.91 18.91 -2.56
CA TYR A 408 -0.78 17.46 -2.50
C TYR A 408 0.69 17.05 -2.46
N LYS A 409 1.55 17.59 -3.35
CA LYS A 409 2.99 17.28 -3.35
C LYS A 409 3.70 17.76 -2.08
N ILE A 410 3.34 18.93 -1.55
CA ILE A 410 3.85 19.41 -0.26
C ILE A 410 3.47 18.45 0.87
N GLN A 411 2.19 18.11 0.99
CA GLN A 411 1.68 17.27 2.08
C GLN A 411 2.18 15.81 2.00
N SER A 412 2.42 15.32 0.78
CA SER A 412 3.07 14.04 0.52
C SER A 412 4.48 14.00 1.11
N ILE A 413 5.28 15.05 0.90
CA ILE A 413 6.65 15.15 1.46
C ILE A 413 6.61 15.31 2.99
N GLU A 414 5.66 16.09 3.51
CA GLU A 414 5.45 16.24 4.96
C GLU A 414 4.90 14.97 5.63
N ARG A 415 4.55 13.92 4.86
CA ARG A 415 3.96 12.65 5.31
C ARG A 415 2.67 12.83 6.13
N LYS A 416 1.92 13.92 5.89
CA LYS A 416 0.67 14.23 6.61
C LYS A 416 -0.54 13.48 6.04
N MET A 417 -0.63 13.36 4.71
CA MET A 417 -1.81 12.82 4.01
C MET A 417 -1.95 11.29 4.04
N SER A 418 -0.85 10.53 4.11
CA SER A 418 -0.89 9.06 4.04
C SER A 418 -1.24 8.38 5.37
N SER A 419 -1.48 9.15 6.44
CA SER A 419 -1.82 8.57 7.73
C SER A 419 -3.30 8.14 7.76
N ILE A 420 -3.53 6.90 8.18
CA ILE A 420 -4.88 6.38 8.49
C ILE A 420 -5.67 7.34 9.39
N LYS A 421 -4.98 8.06 10.28
CA LYS A 421 -5.59 9.07 11.16
C LYS A 421 -6.22 10.21 10.36
N ALA A 422 -5.49 10.83 9.44
CA ALA A 422 -6.00 11.94 8.63
C ALA A 422 -7.20 11.51 7.78
N MET A 423 -7.11 10.32 7.17
CA MET A 423 -8.23 9.74 6.44
C MET A 423 -9.45 9.49 7.34
N SER A 424 -9.25 9.02 8.56
CA SER A 424 -10.34 8.80 9.52
C SER A 424 -11.03 10.11 9.90
N GLU A 425 -10.28 11.19 10.07
CA GLU A 425 -10.83 12.54 10.32
C GLU A 425 -11.70 13.01 9.15
N GLU A 426 -11.25 12.81 7.91
CA GLU A 426 -12.02 13.12 6.70
C GLU A 426 -13.30 12.29 6.59
N VAL A 427 -13.22 10.97 6.79
CA VAL A 427 -14.39 10.07 6.80
C VAL A 427 -15.40 10.51 7.85
N ASN A 428 -14.95 10.85 9.07
CA ASN A 428 -15.84 11.33 10.12
C ASN A 428 -16.56 12.64 9.74
N GLN A 429 -15.89 13.55 9.02
CA GLN A 429 -16.53 14.77 8.52
C GLN A 429 -17.59 14.45 7.44
N ILE A 430 -17.28 13.55 6.51
CA ILE A 430 -18.22 13.09 5.49
C ILE A 430 -19.46 12.45 6.13
N MET A 431 -19.26 11.62 7.16
CA MET A 431 -20.35 11.00 7.92
C MET A 431 -21.24 12.05 8.60
N LYS A 432 -20.63 13.04 9.28
CA LYS A 432 -21.38 14.16 9.89
C LYS A 432 -22.20 14.96 8.88
N GLY A 433 -21.71 15.08 7.64
CA GLY A 433 -22.42 15.70 6.52
C GLY A 433 -23.48 14.82 5.85
N GLY A 434 -23.74 13.61 6.36
CA GLY A 434 -24.70 12.66 5.77
C GLY A 434 -24.26 12.14 4.41
N PHE A 435 -22.95 11.97 4.19
CA PHE A 435 -22.33 11.49 2.95
C PHE A 435 -22.56 12.36 1.71
N LYS A 436 -23.05 13.60 1.88
CA LYS A 436 -23.29 14.51 0.75
C LYS A 436 -22.02 14.80 -0.03
N ASP A 437 -20.91 15.05 0.67
CA ASP A 437 -19.61 15.40 0.08
C ASP A 437 -18.65 14.19 0.03
N ILE A 438 -19.16 12.98 -0.20
CA ILE A 438 -18.33 11.76 -0.21
C ILE A 438 -17.21 11.81 -1.27
N ASP A 439 -17.46 12.46 -2.40
CA ASP A 439 -16.53 12.56 -3.52
C ASP A 439 -15.26 13.34 -3.18
N ARG A 440 -15.31 14.25 -2.19
CA ARG A 440 -14.15 15.02 -1.74
C ARG A 440 -12.98 14.12 -1.33
N ILE A 441 -13.27 12.91 -0.86
CA ILE A 441 -12.23 11.97 -0.43
C ILE A 441 -11.32 11.56 -1.59
N LEU A 442 -11.83 11.58 -2.82
CA LEU A 442 -11.08 11.25 -4.04
C LEU A 442 -10.07 12.33 -4.42
N LEU A 443 -10.16 13.53 -3.83
CA LEU A 443 -9.14 14.58 -3.95
C LEU A 443 -7.99 14.37 -2.94
N TYR A 444 -8.12 13.48 -1.95
CA TYR A 444 -7.17 13.46 -0.84
C TYR A 444 -5.87 12.71 -1.17
N TRP A 445 -5.93 11.64 -1.96
CA TRP A 445 -4.75 10.86 -2.37
C TRP A 445 -4.98 10.12 -3.69
N GLN A 446 -3.92 9.52 -4.23
CA GLN A 446 -3.99 8.71 -5.45
C GLN A 446 -4.73 7.39 -5.22
N LEU A 447 -5.81 7.20 -5.98
CA LEU A 447 -6.67 6.02 -5.88
C LEU A 447 -6.01 4.74 -6.42
N GLU A 448 -5.04 4.84 -7.33
CA GLU A 448 -4.34 3.68 -7.92
C GLU A 448 -3.61 2.81 -6.90
N ALA A 449 -3.15 3.40 -5.79
CA ALA A 449 -2.42 2.67 -4.77
C ALA A 449 -3.36 1.74 -3.97
N ASN A 450 -3.12 0.42 -4.06
CA ASN A 450 -3.91 -0.59 -3.32
C ASN A 450 -3.95 -0.31 -1.81
N GLU A 451 -2.85 0.17 -1.22
CA GLU A 451 -2.80 0.52 0.20
C GLU A 451 -3.77 1.66 0.55
N TYR A 452 -3.93 2.64 -0.35
CA TYR A 452 -4.87 3.73 -0.15
C TYR A 452 -6.32 3.24 -0.31
N LYS A 453 -6.62 2.42 -1.33
CA LYS A 453 -7.93 1.78 -1.50
C LYS A 453 -8.33 0.97 -0.27
N PHE A 454 -7.41 0.18 0.26
CA PHE A 454 -7.59 -0.58 1.49
C PHE A 454 -7.92 0.33 2.67
N ASN A 455 -7.11 1.36 2.90
CA ASN A 455 -7.31 2.28 4.02
C ASN A 455 -8.66 3.01 3.92
N LEU A 456 -9.09 3.39 2.72
CA LEU A 456 -10.41 3.99 2.48
C LEU A 456 -11.54 3.05 2.89
N VAL A 457 -11.52 1.81 2.37
CA VAL A 457 -12.52 0.79 2.68
C VAL A 457 -12.53 0.51 4.18
N LEU A 458 -11.36 0.38 4.81
CA LEU A 458 -11.24 0.19 6.25
C LEU A 458 -11.86 1.35 7.04
N CYS A 459 -11.50 2.60 6.72
CA CYS A 459 -11.96 3.76 7.47
C CYS A 459 -13.48 3.96 7.37
N PHE A 460 -14.07 3.82 6.17
CA PHE A 460 -15.52 3.92 6.00
C PHE A 460 -16.27 2.81 6.74
N LEU A 461 -15.84 1.56 6.59
CA LEU A 461 -16.58 0.43 7.14
C LEU A 461 -16.48 0.34 8.67
N LEU A 462 -15.28 0.52 9.24
CA LEU A 462 -15.12 0.49 10.70
C LEU A 462 -15.80 1.70 11.38
N ALA A 463 -15.91 2.85 10.69
CA ALA A 463 -16.67 3.97 11.21
C ALA A 463 -18.16 3.64 11.34
N LEU A 464 -18.68 2.74 10.49
CA LEU A 464 -20.07 2.29 10.44
C LEU A 464 -20.35 0.98 11.19
N MET A 465 -19.42 0.50 12.01
CA MET A 465 -19.48 -0.83 12.66
C MET A 465 -20.76 -1.14 13.46
N ASP A 466 -21.51 -0.15 13.91
CA ASP A 466 -22.77 -0.31 14.67
C ASP A 466 -24.02 0.16 13.90
N GLU A 467 -23.85 0.56 12.63
CA GLU A 467 -24.97 0.98 11.79
C GLU A 467 -25.56 -0.21 11.03
N LYS A 468 -26.88 -0.19 10.84
CA LYS A 468 -27.57 -1.20 10.04
C LYS A 468 -27.43 -0.83 8.57
N LEU A 469 -26.48 -1.47 7.91
CA LEU A 469 -26.14 -1.16 6.52
C LEU A 469 -27.05 -1.89 5.53
N THR A 470 -27.18 -1.31 4.34
CA THR A 470 -27.85 -1.94 3.19
C THR A 470 -27.02 -1.69 1.94
N THR A 471 -27.28 -2.44 0.87
CA THR A 471 -26.67 -2.23 -0.45
C THR A 471 -26.88 -0.82 -1.01
N LYS A 472 -27.89 -0.08 -0.52
CA LYS A 472 -28.19 1.30 -0.93
C LYS A 472 -27.45 2.37 -0.13
N HIS A 473 -26.82 2.01 0.99
CA HIS A 473 -26.12 2.97 1.83
C HIS A 473 -24.98 3.65 1.05
N PRO A 474 -24.82 4.99 1.08
CA PRO A 474 -23.83 5.70 0.26
C PRO A 474 -22.39 5.17 0.45
N ALA A 475 -21.99 4.93 1.69
CA ALA A 475 -20.66 4.37 1.98
C ALA A 475 -20.49 2.93 1.48
N VAL A 476 -21.54 2.10 1.50
CA VAL A 476 -21.49 0.72 0.97
C VAL A 476 -21.33 0.75 -0.55
N ARG A 477 -22.09 1.60 -1.24
CA ARG A 477 -21.94 1.78 -2.69
C ARG A 477 -20.54 2.28 -3.05
N PHE A 478 -20.05 3.28 -2.33
CA PHE A 478 -18.73 3.85 -2.54
C PHE A 478 -17.62 2.80 -2.34
N THR A 479 -17.60 2.13 -1.19
CA THR A 479 -16.59 1.11 -0.89
C THR A 479 -16.71 -0.12 -1.78
N SER A 480 -17.92 -0.52 -2.21
CA SER A 480 -18.11 -1.57 -3.21
C SER A 480 -17.46 -1.22 -4.55
N ASN A 481 -17.52 0.04 -4.98
CA ASN A 481 -16.83 0.48 -6.19
C ASN A 481 -15.32 0.46 -6.02
N ILE A 482 -14.81 0.89 -4.85
CA ILE A 482 -13.37 0.83 -4.55
C ILE A 482 -12.87 -0.62 -4.56
N ILE A 483 -13.57 -1.54 -3.89
CA ILE A 483 -13.28 -2.98 -3.88
C ILE A 483 -13.30 -3.54 -5.31
N GLY A 484 -14.34 -3.19 -6.09
CA GLY A 484 -14.48 -3.62 -7.48
C GLY A 484 -13.38 -3.11 -8.42
N SER A 485 -12.64 -2.06 -8.03
CA SER A 485 -11.50 -1.53 -8.79
C SER A 485 -10.16 -2.19 -8.44
N ALA A 486 -10.12 -3.07 -7.44
CA ALA A 486 -8.91 -3.75 -6.98
C ALA A 486 -8.69 -5.09 -7.71
N PRO A 487 -7.44 -5.55 -7.89
CA PRO A 487 -7.13 -6.85 -8.49
C PRO A 487 -7.39 -8.00 -7.48
N LEU A 488 -8.66 -8.34 -7.27
CA LEU A 488 -9.11 -9.33 -6.26
C LEU A 488 -8.79 -10.80 -6.58
N ASP A 489 -8.18 -11.10 -7.73
CA ASP A 489 -7.63 -12.42 -8.02
C ASP A 489 -6.30 -12.69 -7.29
N ASN A 490 -5.58 -11.63 -6.93
CA ASN A 490 -4.40 -11.76 -6.08
C ASN A 490 -4.84 -12.05 -4.64
N ASN A 491 -4.47 -13.20 -4.11
CA ASN A 491 -4.91 -13.64 -2.78
C ASN A 491 -4.54 -12.67 -1.65
N CYS A 492 -3.38 -12.00 -1.72
CA CYS A 492 -2.98 -11.02 -0.71
C CYS A 492 -3.84 -9.76 -0.77
N VAL A 493 -4.04 -9.17 -1.96
CA VAL A 493 -4.89 -7.98 -2.12
C VAL A 493 -6.36 -8.28 -1.84
N HIS A 494 -6.82 -9.46 -2.25
CA HIS A 494 -8.13 -9.96 -1.91
C HIS A 494 -8.36 -10.01 -0.40
N LYS A 495 -7.45 -10.66 0.34
CA LYS A 495 -7.55 -10.74 1.80
C LYS A 495 -7.46 -9.37 2.46
N ASP A 496 -6.59 -8.50 1.97
CA ASP A 496 -6.41 -7.17 2.52
C ASP A 496 -7.68 -6.31 2.37
N MET A 497 -8.23 -6.24 1.16
CA MET A 497 -9.39 -5.41 0.83
C MET A 497 -10.66 -5.84 1.57
N LEU A 498 -10.81 -7.14 1.85
CA LEU A 498 -12.02 -7.69 2.47
C LEU A 498 -11.94 -7.79 3.99
N ALA A 499 -10.79 -7.51 4.62
CA ALA A 499 -10.60 -7.67 6.05
C ALA A 499 -11.65 -6.92 6.88
N SER A 500 -11.86 -5.63 6.60
CA SER A 500 -12.82 -4.81 7.37
C SER A 500 -14.27 -5.28 7.22
N LEU A 501 -14.65 -5.89 6.08
CA LEU A 501 -15.98 -6.43 5.86
C LEU A 501 -16.32 -7.57 6.83
N VAL A 502 -15.33 -8.41 7.16
CA VAL A 502 -15.52 -9.52 8.09
C VAL A 502 -15.76 -8.99 9.50
N TYR A 503 -14.99 -7.98 9.93
CA TYR A 503 -15.13 -7.40 11.28
C TYR A 503 -16.45 -6.65 11.51
N ILE A 504 -17.11 -6.17 10.46
CA ILE A 504 -18.43 -5.51 10.57
C ILE A 504 -19.59 -6.41 10.11
N ASP A 505 -19.31 -7.66 9.74
CA ASP A 505 -20.28 -8.64 9.24
C ASP A 505 -21.16 -8.15 8.08
N ALA A 506 -20.57 -7.38 7.15
CA ALA A 506 -21.32 -6.77 6.04
C ALA A 506 -21.25 -7.56 4.73
N TYR A 507 -20.37 -8.55 4.62
CA TYR A 507 -20.04 -9.20 3.34
C TYR A 507 -21.20 -9.99 2.73
N THR A 508 -22.10 -10.57 3.53
CA THR A 508 -23.24 -11.37 3.04
C THR A 508 -24.40 -10.52 2.50
N GLU A 509 -24.82 -9.48 3.24
CA GLU A 509 -26.01 -8.70 2.90
C GLU A 509 -25.71 -7.44 2.08
N CYS A 510 -24.57 -6.80 2.31
CA CYS A 510 -24.27 -5.49 1.72
C CYS A 510 -23.44 -5.57 0.42
N TYR A 511 -22.80 -6.71 0.14
CA TYR A 511 -21.89 -6.87 -1.00
C TYR A 511 -22.26 -8.09 -1.85
N PRO A 512 -23.45 -8.11 -2.48
CA PRO A 512 -23.96 -9.28 -3.22
C PRO A 512 -23.13 -9.65 -4.46
N ASN A 513 -22.20 -8.79 -4.88
CA ASN A 513 -21.29 -9.07 -6.00
C ASN A 513 -20.04 -9.86 -5.58
N LEU A 514 -19.82 -10.08 -4.27
CA LEU A 514 -18.74 -10.92 -3.76
C LEU A 514 -19.27 -12.35 -3.66
N ASP A 515 -18.90 -13.19 -4.62
CA ASP A 515 -19.26 -14.60 -4.65
C ASP A 515 -18.11 -15.42 -4.06
N LEU A 516 -18.08 -15.54 -2.72
CA LEU A 516 -17.05 -16.27 -1.98
C LEU A 516 -17.69 -17.22 -0.97
N PRO A 517 -17.13 -18.43 -0.81
CA PRO A 517 -17.62 -19.36 0.20
C PRO A 517 -17.27 -18.85 1.62
N PRO A 518 -18.14 -19.08 2.62
CA PRO A 518 -17.97 -18.57 3.99
C PRO A 518 -16.60 -18.87 4.63
N GLU A 519 -16.00 -20.02 4.31
CA GLU A 519 -14.70 -20.45 4.82
C GLU A 519 -13.57 -19.47 4.42
N ARG A 520 -13.68 -18.83 3.25
CA ARG A 520 -12.70 -17.84 2.79
C ARG A 520 -12.73 -16.57 3.64
N TYR A 521 -13.90 -16.15 4.11
CA TYR A 521 -14.01 -15.01 5.02
C TYR A 521 -13.40 -15.32 6.39
N ALA A 522 -13.54 -16.55 6.88
CA ALA A 522 -12.86 -16.98 8.11
C ALA A 522 -11.33 -16.93 7.97
N GLU A 523 -10.77 -17.35 6.82
CA GLU A 523 -9.33 -17.31 6.54
C GLU A 523 -8.75 -15.88 6.54
N ILE A 524 -9.52 -14.88 6.10
CA ILE A 524 -9.08 -13.47 6.00
C ILE A 524 -8.65 -12.91 7.36
N THR A 525 -9.36 -13.26 8.43
CA THR A 525 -9.10 -12.72 9.78
C THR A 525 -7.80 -13.23 10.40
N VAL A 526 -7.30 -14.39 9.95
CA VAL A 526 -6.22 -15.14 10.59
C VAL A 526 -4.86 -14.79 9.98
N TYR A 527 -4.79 -14.68 8.65
CA TYR A 527 -3.52 -14.67 7.91
C TYR A 527 -3.08 -13.28 7.42
N THR A 528 -3.78 -12.22 7.81
CA THR A 528 -3.45 -10.87 7.35
C THR A 528 -2.83 -10.03 8.46
N SER A 529 -1.79 -9.27 8.12
CA SER A 529 -1.33 -8.15 8.95
C SER A 529 -2.41 -7.07 9.11
N ARG A 530 -3.51 -7.16 8.35
CA ARG A 530 -4.62 -6.23 8.38
C ARG A 530 -5.48 -6.33 9.63
N SER A 531 -5.53 -7.50 10.28
CA SER A 531 -6.15 -7.60 11.61
C SER A 531 -5.51 -6.61 12.58
N PHE A 532 -4.18 -6.50 12.60
CA PHE A 532 -3.49 -5.47 13.40
C PHE A 532 -3.97 -4.04 13.04
N THR A 533 -4.11 -3.72 11.75
CA THR A 533 -4.58 -2.40 11.31
C THR A 533 -6.02 -2.12 11.74
N VAL A 534 -6.90 -3.11 11.69
CA VAL A 534 -8.29 -3.00 12.17
C VAL A 534 -8.31 -2.70 13.67
N PHE A 535 -7.62 -3.49 14.49
CA PHE A 535 -7.56 -3.25 15.93
C PHE A 535 -6.93 -1.90 16.27
N LYS A 536 -5.83 -1.54 15.60
CA LYS A 536 -5.19 -0.23 15.74
C LYS A 536 -6.18 0.91 15.43
N TRP A 537 -6.95 0.77 14.36
CA TRP A 537 -7.94 1.77 13.99
C TRP A 537 -9.04 1.92 15.04
N ILE A 538 -9.60 0.81 15.53
CA ILE A 538 -10.66 0.81 16.57
C ILE A 538 -10.16 1.48 17.84
N LEU A 539 -8.98 1.09 18.32
CA LEU A 539 -8.37 1.62 19.55
C LEU A 539 -8.09 3.12 19.45
N LEU A 540 -7.71 3.63 18.27
CA LEU A 540 -7.40 5.05 18.08
C LEU A 540 -8.63 5.92 17.82
N ASN A 541 -9.64 5.40 17.11
CA ASN A 541 -10.78 6.21 16.63
C ASN A 541 -12.07 6.00 17.43
N LYS A 542 -12.41 4.76 17.81
CA LYS A 542 -13.62 4.47 18.60
C LYS A 542 -13.36 4.61 20.10
N LYS A 543 -12.14 4.26 20.55
CA LYS A 543 -11.68 4.38 21.95
C LYS A 543 -12.67 3.79 22.98
N SER A 544 -13.35 2.71 22.63
CA SER A 544 -14.39 2.11 23.46
C SER A 544 -14.20 0.59 23.55
N PRO A 545 -14.20 0.03 24.77
CA PRO A 545 -14.06 -1.42 25.00
C PRO A 545 -15.06 -2.25 24.21
N LYS A 546 -16.31 -1.80 24.12
CA LYS A 546 -17.37 -2.50 23.38
C LYS A 546 -16.97 -2.83 21.94
N TYR A 547 -16.41 -1.87 21.21
CA TYR A 547 -16.00 -2.09 19.81
C TYR A 547 -14.75 -2.98 19.71
N PHE A 548 -13.82 -2.85 20.67
CA PHE A 548 -12.65 -3.72 20.76
C PHE A 548 -13.08 -5.18 21.01
N ILE A 549 -13.96 -5.42 21.97
CA ILE A 549 -14.46 -6.75 22.32
C ILE A 549 -15.27 -7.34 21.16
N LYS A 550 -16.12 -6.55 20.49
CA LYS A 550 -16.85 -6.98 19.28
C LYS A 550 -15.89 -7.48 18.20
N ALA A 551 -14.83 -6.73 17.89
CA ALA A 551 -13.83 -7.14 16.93
C ALA A 551 -13.02 -8.37 17.41
N LEU A 552 -12.72 -8.43 18.71
CA LEU A 552 -12.02 -9.56 19.31
C LEU A 552 -12.82 -10.86 19.22
N ILE A 553 -14.14 -10.81 19.40
CA ILE A 553 -15.03 -11.97 19.20
C ILE A 553 -14.88 -12.50 17.77
N VAL A 554 -14.98 -11.64 16.75
CA VAL A 554 -14.82 -12.04 15.34
C VAL A 554 -13.45 -12.69 15.09
N PHE A 555 -12.40 -12.14 15.70
CA PHE A 555 -11.05 -12.69 15.55
C PHE A 555 -10.90 -14.07 16.20
N ILE A 556 -11.40 -14.23 17.42
CA ILE A 556 -11.27 -15.46 18.23
C ILE A 556 -12.12 -16.60 17.66
N THR A 557 -13.31 -16.31 17.13
CA THR A 557 -14.22 -17.34 16.60
C THR A 557 -13.79 -17.88 15.24
N SER A 558 -12.79 -17.27 14.60
CA SER A 558 -12.20 -17.79 13.38
C SER A 558 -11.49 -19.13 13.66
N LYS A 559 -11.70 -20.13 12.78
CA LYS A 559 -11.24 -21.54 12.94
C LYS A 559 -9.72 -21.71 13.18
N TYR A 560 -8.93 -20.65 13.01
CA TYR A 560 -7.47 -20.67 13.09
C TYR A 560 -6.87 -19.59 14.00
N GLY A 561 -7.68 -18.91 14.83
CA GLY A 561 -7.23 -17.75 15.61
C GLY A 561 -5.99 -18.00 16.50
N GLU A 562 -5.87 -19.18 17.10
CA GLU A 562 -4.73 -19.53 17.98
C GLU A 562 -3.39 -19.58 17.24
N MET A 563 -3.40 -19.97 15.96
CA MET A 563 -2.22 -20.06 15.10
C MET A 563 -1.95 -18.78 14.30
N ALA A 564 -2.75 -17.73 14.50
CA ALA A 564 -2.64 -16.48 13.75
C ALA A 564 -1.31 -15.77 14.09
N PRO A 565 -0.44 -15.48 13.09
CA PRO A 565 0.82 -14.77 13.33
C PRO A 565 0.63 -13.33 13.84
N TYR A 566 -0.56 -12.75 13.67
CA TYR A 566 -0.91 -11.37 14.03
C TYR A 566 -1.95 -11.30 15.15
N ASN A 567 -1.76 -12.05 16.24
CA ASN A 567 -2.64 -12.00 17.40
C ASN A 567 -2.63 -10.57 18.05
N PRO A 568 -3.77 -9.86 18.10
CA PRO A 568 -3.83 -8.47 18.56
C PRO A 568 -3.46 -8.31 20.04
N LEU A 569 -3.68 -9.34 20.86
CA LEU A 569 -3.34 -9.34 22.28
C LEU A 569 -1.85 -9.61 22.53
N LYS A 570 -1.17 -10.31 21.62
CA LYS A 570 0.27 -10.62 21.72
C LYS A 570 1.16 -9.61 21.00
N PHE A 571 0.59 -8.75 20.15
CA PHE A 571 1.37 -7.82 19.34
C PHE A 571 1.87 -6.62 20.17
N GLU A 572 3.20 -6.48 20.25
CA GLU A 572 3.88 -5.43 21.02
C GLU A 572 3.34 -4.02 20.71
N GLY A 573 3.07 -3.71 19.45
CA GLY A 573 2.57 -2.40 19.03
C GLY A 573 1.17 -2.00 19.51
N LEU A 574 0.36 -2.91 20.05
CA LEU A 574 -1.03 -2.64 20.48
C LEU A 574 -1.24 -2.71 22.00
N SER A 575 -0.40 -3.43 22.73
CA SER A 575 -0.60 -3.79 24.15
C SER A 575 -1.02 -2.60 25.03
N LYS A 576 -0.30 -1.48 24.93
CA LYS A 576 -0.54 -0.26 25.71
C LYS A 576 -1.83 0.46 25.33
N GLN A 577 -2.21 0.43 24.05
CA GLN A 577 -3.47 1.01 23.57
C GLN A 577 -4.66 0.16 24.01
N ILE A 578 -4.52 -1.17 23.98
CA ILE A 578 -5.50 -2.10 24.52
C ILE A 578 -5.70 -1.84 26.01
N PHE A 579 -4.62 -1.71 26.78
CA PHE A 579 -4.71 -1.33 28.20
C PHE A 579 -5.50 -0.03 28.39
N ARG A 580 -5.14 1.06 27.71
CA ARG A 580 -5.86 2.34 27.81
C ARG A 580 -7.33 2.21 27.44
N CYS A 581 -7.67 1.33 26.51
CA CYS A 581 -9.04 1.07 26.11
C CYS A 581 -9.80 0.31 27.20
N LEU A 582 -9.30 -0.85 27.65
CA LEU A 582 -9.98 -1.73 28.60
C LEU A 582 -10.11 -1.10 30.00
N PHE A 583 -9.14 -0.30 30.41
CA PHE A 583 -9.08 0.33 31.74
C PHE A 583 -9.51 1.80 31.72
N ILE A 584 -10.35 2.19 30.75
CA ILE A 584 -10.81 3.58 30.58
C ILE A 584 -11.58 4.09 31.81
N GLU A 585 -12.33 3.21 32.47
CA GLU A 585 -13.10 3.49 33.69
C GLU A 585 -12.31 3.24 34.97
N ASN A 586 -11.02 2.90 34.88
CA ASN A 586 -10.15 2.53 36.00
C ASN A 586 -10.63 1.31 36.81
N THR A 587 -11.39 0.40 36.18
CA THR A 587 -11.84 -0.89 36.74
C THR A 587 -11.32 -2.04 35.87
N THR A 588 -11.40 -3.28 36.34
CA THR A 588 -11.01 -4.47 35.56
C THR A 588 -12.16 -5.07 34.74
N GLU A 589 -13.39 -4.54 34.83
CA GLU A 589 -14.59 -5.19 34.29
C GLU A 589 -14.45 -5.65 32.83
N TYR A 590 -14.03 -4.75 31.93
CA TYR A 590 -13.79 -5.09 30.53
C TYR A 590 -12.58 -6.00 30.31
N ALA A 591 -11.55 -5.88 31.16
CA ALA A 591 -10.38 -6.75 31.09
C ALA A 591 -10.74 -8.18 31.52
N ASP A 592 -11.58 -8.32 32.53
CA ASP A 592 -12.11 -9.59 33.01
C ASP A 592 -13.02 -10.22 31.95
N GLU A 593 -13.88 -9.43 31.29
CA GLU A 593 -14.67 -9.89 30.14
C GLU A 593 -13.78 -10.45 29.01
N VAL A 594 -12.70 -9.75 28.65
CA VAL A 594 -11.72 -10.23 27.66
C VAL A 594 -11.06 -11.53 28.12
N VAL A 595 -10.67 -11.63 29.38
CA VAL A 595 -10.06 -12.84 29.94
C VAL A 595 -11.03 -14.03 29.88
N GLU A 596 -12.29 -13.83 30.26
CA GLU A 596 -13.30 -14.88 30.20
C GLU A 596 -13.60 -15.30 28.75
N LEU A 597 -13.60 -14.35 27.81
CA LEU A 597 -13.75 -14.64 26.39
C LEU A 597 -12.62 -15.53 25.84
N VAL A 598 -11.36 -15.18 26.12
CA VAL A 598 -10.20 -15.96 25.61
C VAL A 598 -10.07 -17.32 26.30
N LYS A 599 -10.49 -17.46 27.56
CA LYS A 599 -10.56 -18.76 28.25
C LYS A 599 -11.64 -19.65 27.66
N LYS A 600 -12.87 -19.13 27.52
CA LYS A 600 -14.03 -19.89 27.04
C LYS A 600 -13.81 -20.43 25.62
N SER A 601 -13.17 -19.63 24.78
CA SER A 601 -12.79 -20.02 23.41
C SER A 601 -11.56 -20.92 23.34
N LYS A 602 -10.84 -21.14 24.46
CA LYS A 602 -9.54 -21.80 24.55
C LYS A 602 -8.40 -21.12 23.77
N PHE A 603 -8.67 -19.92 23.26
CA PHE A 603 -7.78 -19.14 22.42
C PHE A 603 -6.43 -18.80 23.08
N MET A 604 -6.38 -18.72 24.41
CA MET A 604 -5.15 -18.55 25.18
C MET A 604 -5.11 -19.47 26.38
N GLY A 605 -3.93 -20.06 26.64
CA GLY A 605 -3.65 -20.80 27.87
C GLY A 605 -3.48 -19.87 29.08
N SER A 606 -3.52 -20.45 30.28
CA SER A 606 -3.30 -19.72 31.55
C SER A 606 -1.99 -18.94 31.56
N TYR A 607 -0.93 -19.51 30.98
CA TYR A 607 0.36 -18.86 30.80
C TYR A 607 0.25 -17.54 30.02
N ASP A 608 -0.35 -17.56 28.83
CA ASP A 608 -0.54 -16.38 27.97
C ASP A 608 -1.40 -15.31 28.65
N ILE A 609 -2.47 -15.71 29.35
CA ILE A 609 -3.33 -14.79 30.09
C ILE A 609 -2.56 -14.11 31.22
N ASN A 610 -1.76 -14.88 31.96
CA ASN A 610 -0.94 -14.33 33.04
C ASN A 610 0.06 -13.31 32.49
N ILE A 611 0.61 -13.53 31.29
CA ILE A 611 1.49 -12.58 30.61
C ILE A 611 0.79 -11.25 30.32
N LEU A 612 -0.43 -11.30 29.77
CA LEU A 612 -1.22 -10.10 29.49
C LEU A 612 -1.44 -9.29 30.78
N ARG A 613 -1.78 -9.96 31.88
CA ARG A 613 -1.98 -9.33 33.19
C ARG A 613 -0.69 -8.68 33.72
N HIS A 614 0.48 -9.28 33.49
CA HIS A 614 1.76 -8.66 33.86
C HIS A 614 1.99 -7.36 33.08
N SER A 615 1.67 -7.34 31.78
CA SER A 615 1.73 -6.10 30.98
C SER A 615 0.76 -5.05 31.51
N TRP A 616 -0.48 -5.43 31.83
CA TRP A 616 -1.48 -4.50 32.39
C TRP A 616 -1.03 -3.94 33.74
N LEU A 617 -0.40 -4.74 34.61
CA LEU A 617 0.14 -4.25 35.88
C LEU A 617 1.24 -3.20 35.65
N ALA A 618 2.14 -3.42 34.68
CA ALA A 618 3.16 -2.44 34.33
C ALA A 618 2.53 -1.13 33.86
N TYR A 619 1.57 -1.20 32.93
CA TYR A 619 0.88 -0.01 32.43
C TYR A 619 0.05 0.72 33.48
N ALA A 620 -0.58 0.00 34.40
CA ALA A 620 -1.30 0.60 35.53
C ALA A 620 -0.34 1.34 36.47
N CYS A 621 0.83 0.77 36.78
CA CYS A 621 1.86 1.47 37.56
C CYS A 621 2.40 2.72 36.83
N GLU A 622 2.46 2.69 35.50
CA GLU A 622 2.96 3.81 34.71
C GLU A 622 1.97 4.97 34.57
N GLU A 623 0.71 4.66 34.25
CA GLU A 623 -0.28 5.65 33.81
C GLU A 623 -1.42 5.87 34.80
N LYS A 624 -1.59 4.98 35.77
CA LYS A 624 -2.73 4.96 36.71
C LYS A 624 -2.28 4.85 38.17
N GLU A 625 -1.12 5.44 38.51
CA GLU A 625 -0.56 5.36 39.87
C GLU A 625 -1.45 6.00 40.95
N ASP A 626 -2.33 6.92 40.56
CA ASP A 626 -3.31 7.57 41.42
C ASP A 626 -4.56 6.69 41.68
N PHE A 627 -4.65 5.51 41.06
CA PHE A 627 -5.74 4.55 41.22
C PHE A 627 -5.23 3.23 41.86
N PRO A 628 -4.90 3.24 43.16
CA PRO A 628 -4.28 2.08 43.82
C PRO A 628 -5.17 0.83 43.79
N GLU A 629 -6.50 0.99 43.91
CA GLU A 629 -7.45 -0.13 43.85
C GLU A 629 -7.43 -0.86 42.51
N LEU A 630 -7.18 -0.15 41.41
CA LEU A 630 -7.00 -0.79 40.11
C LEU A 630 -5.72 -1.64 40.09
N ILE A 631 -4.61 -1.08 40.56
CA ILE A 631 -3.32 -1.79 40.62
C ILE A 631 -3.44 -3.04 41.49
N TYR A 632 -4.15 -2.91 42.60
CA TYR A 632 -4.46 -4.00 43.51
C TYR A 632 -5.28 -5.10 42.85
N SER A 633 -6.37 -4.76 42.19
CA SER A 633 -7.22 -5.72 41.48
C SER A 633 -6.46 -6.49 40.39
N ILE A 634 -5.67 -5.78 39.58
CA ILE A 634 -4.80 -6.41 38.58
C ILE A 634 -3.77 -7.32 39.25
N TYR A 635 -3.13 -6.87 40.34
CA TYR A 635 -2.15 -7.65 41.08
C TYR A 635 -2.76 -8.94 41.65
N ASP A 636 -3.97 -8.88 42.19
CA ASP A 636 -4.65 -10.05 42.76
C ASP A 636 -4.95 -11.09 41.69
N SER A 637 -5.27 -10.66 40.47
CA SER A 637 -5.49 -11.55 39.33
C SER A 637 -4.23 -12.29 38.81
N LEU A 638 -3.03 -11.93 39.26
CA LEU A 638 -1.78 -12.55 38.78
C LEU A 638 -1.48 -13.90 39.43
N GLU A 639 -0.97 -14.83 38.62
CA GLU A 639 -0.43 -16.11 39.08
C GLU A 639 1.09 -16.05 39.24
N VAL A 640 1.62 -16.70 40.27
CA VAL A 640 3.07 -16.83 40.49
C VAL A 640 3.59 -17.98 39.63
N THR A 641 4.53 -17.70 38.71
CA THR A 641 5.10 -18.73 37.83
C THR A 641 6.64 -18.65 37.83
N ASP A 642 7.32 -19.80 37.70
CA ASP A 642 8.79 -19.86 37.71
C ASP A 642 9.41 -19.74 36.30
N HIS A 643 8.59 -19.76 35.24
CA HIS A 643 9.01 -19.80 33.84
C HIS A 643 8.76 -18.46 33.12
N TYR A 644 9.70 -17.53 33.27
CA TYR A 644 9.64 -16.20 32.62
C TYR A 644 10.53 -16.07 31.38
N SER A 645 10.87 -17.18 30.71
CA SER A 645 11.88 -17.21 29.63
C SER A 645 11.42 -16.56 28.32
N ASP A 646 10.15 -16.64 27.95
CA ASP A 646 9.68 -16.12 26.65
C ASP A 646 8.51 -15.15 26.81
N LEU A 647 8.77 -13.86 26.56
CA LEU A 647 7.70 -12.86 26.43
C LEU A 647 8.06 -11.92 25.30
N GLY A 648 7.50 -12.21 24.12
CA GLY A 648 7.51 -11.33 22.95
C GLY A 648 6.35 -10.33 22.92
N SER A 649 5.50 -10.29 23.96
CA SER A 649 4.25 -9.50 24.01
C SER A 649 4.28 -8.23 24.86
N ILE A 650 5.41 -7.92 25.50
CA ILE A 650 5.56 -6.73 26.35
C ILE A 650 6.57 -5.77 25.70
N GLN A 651 6.22 -4.48 25.63
CA GLN A 651 7.04 -3.48 24.96
C GLN A 651 8.44 -3.38 25.58
N ILE A 652 9.48 -3.42 24.74
CA ILE A 652 10.88 -3.18 25.13
C ILE A 652 11.05 -1.75 25.66
N THR A 653 10.16 -0.84 25.27
CA THR A 653 10.14 0.58 25.64
C THR A 653 9.43 0.89 26.96
N ASP A 654 8.91 -0.12 27.65
CA ASP A 654 8.15 0.10 28.89
C ASP A 654 9.04 0.58 30.04
N ASN A 655 8.50 1.48 30.87
CA ASN A 655 9.18 2.11 31.99
C ASN A 655 9.15 1.21 33.23
N TYR A 656 9.84 0.07 33.12
CA TYR A 656 9.98 -0.90 34.21
C TYR A 656 10.60 -0.28 35.47
N LYS A 657 11.40 0.78 35.33
CA LYS A 657 11.93 1.54 36.47
C LYS A 657 10.80 2.20 37.26
N LYS A 658 9.86 2.87 36.58
CA LYS A 658 8.66 3.46 37.23
C LYS A 658 7.80 2.35 37.83
N THR A 659 7.54 1.28 37.08
CA THR A 659 6.80 0.11 37.58
C THR A 659 7.40 -0.43 38.88
N ASN A 660 8.72 -0.68 38.91
CA ASN A 660 9.43 -1.14 40.10
C ASN A 660 9.34 -0.15 41.26
N SER A 661 9.37 1.16 40.99
CA SER A 661 9.23 2.19 42.01
C SER A 661 7.85 2.18 42.67
N VAL A 662 6.78 2.13 41.86
CA VAL A 662 5.39 2.09 42.35
C VAL A 662 5.13 0.83 43.17
N LEU A 663 5.52 -0.35 42.66
CA LEU A 663 5.37 -1.62 43.39
C LEU A 663 6.16 -1.68 44.70
N ARG A 664 7.31 -0.98 44.79
CA ARG A 664 8.06 -0.85 46.05
C ARG A 664 7.38 0.08 47.03
N ARG A 665 6.76 1.17 46.57
CA ARG A 665 5.97 2.10 47.39
C ARG A 665 4.75 1.39 47.99
N MET A 666 4.08 0.54 47.19
CA MET A 666 2.90 -0.24 47.61
C MET A 666 3.25 -1.56 48.32
N LYS A 667 4.53 -1.80 48.65
CA LYS A 667 5.03 -3.08 49.17
C LYS A 667 4.30 -3.58 50.41
N LYS A 668 3.91 -2.69 51.32
CA LYS A 668 3.24 -3.09 52.57
C LYS A 668 1.88 -3.70 52.25
N ASP A 669 1.11 -3.04 51.40
CA ASP A 669 -0.26 -3.43 51.07
C ASP A 669 -0.28 -4.68 50.17
N LEU A 670 0.60 -4.72 49.16
CA LEU A 670 0.72 -5.87 48.25
C LEU A 670 1.17 -7.17 48.96
N LYS A 671 1.89 -7.07 50.07
CA LYS A 671 2.31 -8.24 50.87
C LYS A 671 1.21 -8.80 51.77
N ASN A 672 0.17 -8.00 52.03
CA ASN A 672 -0.98 -8.42 52.84
C ASN A 672 -2.09 -9.05 51.99
N ARG A 673 -1.95 -9.01 50.65
CA ARG A 673 -2.86 -9.64 49.70
C ARG A 673 -2.54 -11.13 49.48
N GLU A 674 -3.41 -11.81 48.75
CA GLU A 674 -3.31 -13.25 48.47
C GLU A 674 -1.96 -13.64 47.85
N GLY A 675 -1.37 -14.76 48.28
CA GLY A 675 -0.01 -15.19 47.89
C GLY A 675 1.12 -14.46 48.62
N GLY A 676 0.80 -13.42 49.42
CA GLY A 676 1.65 -12.81 50.43
C GLY A 676 3.04 -12.38 49.95
N LYS A 677 4.05 -12.60 50.80
CA LYS A 677 5.46 -12.21 50.52
C LYS A 677 6.05 -12.92 49.30
N VAL A 678 5.59 -14.13 48.99
CA VAL A 678 6.11 -14.96 47.88
C VAL A 678 5.69 -14.36 46.54
N LYS A 679 4.39 -14.06 46.37
CA LYS A 679 3.86 -13.41 45.17
C LYS A 679 4.52 -12.07 44.89
N TRP A 680 4.67 -11.23 45.91
CA TRP A 680 5.36 -9.94 45.78
C TRP A 680 6.82 -10.12 45.31
N LYS A 681 7.54 -11.10 45.87
CA LYS A 681 8.93 -11.38 45.51
C LYS A 681 9.05 -11.89 44.06
N GLY A 682 8.11 -12.74 43.61
CA GLY A 682 8.05 -13.23 42.24
C GLY A 682 7.86 -12.08 41.24
N ILE A 683 6.83 -11.27 41.45
CA ILE A 683 6.45 -10.17 40.55
C ILE A 683 7.52 -9.06 40.51
N ILE A 684 8.07 -8.66 41.66
CA ILE A 684 9.12 -7.63 41.66
C ILE A 684 10.42 -8.14 40.99
N ASN A 685 10.75 -9.42 41.15
CA ASN A 685 11.91 -10.02 40.49
C ASN A 685 11.72 -10.08 38.98
N PHE A 686 10.50 -10.40 38.52
CA PHE A 686 10.14 -10.38 37.12
C PHE A 686 10.45 -9.02 36.46
N PHE A 687 9.93 -7.93 37.02
CA PHE A 687 10.15 -6.59 36.46
C PHE A 687 11.61 -6.10 36.61
N ASN A 688 12.33 -6.44 37.69
CA ASN A 688 13.75 -6.12 37.84
C ASN A 688 14.63 -6.81 36.76
N ARG A 689 14.33 -8.07 36.40
CA ARG A 689 15.04 -8.79 35.34
C ARG A 689 14.84 -8.11 33.98
N ARG A 690 13.63 -7.62 33.69
CA ARG A 690 13.29 -6.91 32.44
C ARG A 690 14.00 -5.56 32.35
N GLU A 691 13.96 -4.76 33.41
CA GLU A 691 14.71 -3.51 33.50
C GLU A 691 16.21 -3.73 33.21
N SER A 692 16.79 -4.79 33.76
CA SER A 692 18.20 -5.15 33.56
C SER A 692 18.51 -5.56 32.11
N LYS A 693 17.63 -6.35 31.48
CA LYS A 693 17.77 -6.77 30.07
C LYS A 693 17.72 -5.58 29.11
N ILE A 694 16.79 -4.65 29.32
CA ILE A 694 16.67 -3.44 28.51
C ILE A 694 17.90 -2.54 28.64
N ARG A 695 18.39 -2.33 29.87
CA ARG A 695 19.65 -1.59 30.10
C ARG A 695 20.83 -2.24 29.38
N ARG A 696 20.90 -3.57 29.30
CA ARG A 696 21.94 -4.29 28.55
C ARG A 696 21.82 -4.10 27.04
N LEU A 697 20.60 -4.15 26.49
CA LEU A 697 20.34 -3.93 25.06
C LEU A 697 20.70 -2.49 24.65
N PHE A 698 20.32 -1.47 25.42
CA PHE A 698 20.71 -0.08 25.16
C PHE A 698 22.24 0.11 25.15
N ARG A 699 22.96 -0.54 26.08
CA ARG A 699 24.44 -0.51 26.10
C ARG A 699 25.07 -1.18 24.88
N LEU A 700 24.44 -2.20 24.30
CA LEU A 700 24.93 -2.90 23.11
C LEU A 700 24.63 -2.13 21.82
N ASN A 701 23.45 -1.51 21.70
CA ASN A 701 23.11 -0.66 20.56
C ASN A 701 23.99 0.60 20.49
N ILE A 702 24.33 1.21 21.64
CA ILE A 702 25.28 2.34 21.67
C ILE A 702 26.67 1.92 21.16
N LYS A 703 27.09 0.66 21.35
CA LYS A 703 28.36 0.16 20.81
C LYS A 703 28.33 -0.07 19.29
N MET A 704 27.18 -0.46 18.70
CA MET A 704 27.06 -0.62 17.24
C MET A 704 27.00 0.71 16.47
N PHE A 705 26.57 1.80 17.09
CA PHE A 705 26.61 3.13 16.47
C PHE A 705 27.97 3.84 16.63
N CYS A 706 28.92 3.23 17.34
CA CYS A 706 30.28 3.74 17.55
C CYS A 706 31.36 2.85 16.88
N CYS A 707 31.00 2.03 15.88
CA CYS A 707 31.95 1.27 15.06
C CYS A 707 31.66 1.46 13.57
#